data_AF-A0A2K8MME7-F1
#
_entry.id   AF-A0A2K8MME7-F1
#
_cell.length_a   1.000
_cell.length_b   1.000
_cell.length_c   1.000
_cell.angle_alpha   90.00
_cell.angle_beta   90.00
_cell.angle_gamma   90.00
#
_symmetry.space_group_name_H-M   'P 1'
#
loop_
_entity.id
_entity.type
_entity.pdbx_description
1 polymer ?
#
loop_
_entity_poly.entity_id
_entity_poly.type
_entity_poly.pdbx_seq_one_letter_code
_entity_poly.pdbx_strand_id
1 'polypeptide(L)'
;MKRFKNALFLATVASSALASSFAQAQVTASNDGERAVHGTGATSIQGVLVQELNCVDGNSSLGLIGTSTTAGTVSTIAEPTNLPSPSGVFNCSTQSLFPGFLGRYIGSGSGTGRSSWVAPGTLTSTAAFQIGAANPNPFATWTKIQFAFADSSVTDGDLTTYTGGAAQTNGGAPVMFPKFVLPVAIAYSPTYGHNDTTGSDYSFNIQFPQLILNNVIGAGGLRMSQATYCGVFNGSITNFLDASFTTDNGGVSLMDADDGTENPGRWGTDGVPVRLVGRLDRSGTTDIFTRALAAQCGTGASNNYKRNAETLPYNRGESATTRPTFGTVRADTGLQTTSTQPEAGSGTATLVGSEYFNGTAIVVPAENAGKAATSYPIGVNGSGRFLVADGSGRVASAIKFAPDYASPSKAVVKLNGKIGYIGADYIDGSPSAPGGLKAAALKGGTSGSWFMPSAANATTAFGTVLPPQSDSSGTLVDNVADTRQVHIPTYKGGGANVFGNATRDNPLAWYEVIYTGTGLANPTNGYPITGSTQYLGYTCYAADGTGSNAAAIRNFLNFNTDYVTTLDAAGANRTGLFTRVAATYNNSGLLARSNIGALPASWQHAVRQTFLVNSAEVSSVNGTLGGYNLYVSDSSGSNSTCTSRAGI
;
A
#
# COMPACT_ATOMS: atom_id res chain seq x y z
N MET A 1 20.52 -70.47 -26.87
CA MET A 1 21.26 -70.12 -25.62
C MET A 1 21.95 -68.76 -25.86
N LYS A 2 21.84 -67.82 -24.91
CA LYS A 2 22.52 -66.50 -24.82
C LYS A 2 21.92 -65.26 -25.55
N ARG A 3 21.12 -64.52 -24.75
CA ARG A 3 21.20 -63.09 -24.38
C ARG A 3 21.33 -62.00 -25.46
N PHE A 4 20.27 -61.19 -25.55
CA PHE A 4 20.25 -59.78 -25.97
C PHE A 4 21.07 -58.88 -25.03
N LYS A 5 21.80 -57.89 -25.58
CA LYS A 5 22.07 -56.57 -24.97
C LYS A 5 22.73 -55.58 -25.96
N ASN A 6 22.25 -54.33 -25.86
CA ASN A 6 22.90 -53.01 -26.12
C ASN A 6 22.83 -52.36 -27.52
N ALA A 7 21.87 -51.43 -27.64
CA ALA A 7 22.03 -49.98 -27.82
C ALA A 7 23.15 -49.42 -28.74
N LEU A 8 22.78 -48.54 -29.68
CA LEU A 8 23.15 -47.11 -29.69
C LEU A 8 22.42 -46.38 -30.83
N PHE A 9 21.64 -45.34 -30.50
CA PHE A 9 21.07 -44.39 -31.46
C PHE A 9 22.07 -43.27 -31.72
N LEU A 10 22.36 -43.01 -33.00
CA LEU A 10 23.14 -41.87 -33.48
C LEU A 10 22.37 -41.26 -34.67
N ALA A 11 21.93 -40.01 -34.55
CA ALA A 11 21.65 -39.14 -35.69
C ALA A 11 21.57 -37.69 -35.21
N THR A 12 22.54 -36.90 -35.67
CA THR A 12 22.64 -35.46 -35.43
C THR A 12 22.53 -34.73 -36.77
N VAL A 13 21.84 -33.59 -36.75
CA VAL A 13 21.94 -32.39 -37.62
C VAL A 13 21.60 -32.51 -39.11
N ALA A 14 20.54 -31.81 -39.54
CA ALA A 14 20.61 -30.69 -40.49
C ALA A 14 19.20 -30.19 -40.83
N SER A 15 18.85 -28.98 -40.41
CA SER A 15 17.86 -28.13 -41.08
C SER A 15 18.14 -26.67 -40.74
N SER A 16 18.78 -26.02 -41.70
CA SER A 16 19.17 -24.62 -41.72
C SER A 16 17.99 -23.68 -41.96
N ALA A 17 17.98 -22.61 -41.17
CA ALA A 17 17.64 -21.23 -41.50
C ALA A 17 16.85 -20.95 -42.80
N LEU A 18 15.61 -20.51 -42.62
CA LEU A 18 15.00 -19.42 -43.39
C LEU A 18 14.42 -18.42 -42.38
N ALA A 19 15.28 -17.52 -41.92
CA ALA A 19 14.87 -16.32 -41.21
C ALA A 19 14.32 -15.33 -42.24
N SER A 20 13.00 -15.30 -42.41
CA SER A 20 12.33 -14.15 -43.02
C SER A 20 12.34 -13.02 -41.99
N SER A 21 13.23 -12.06 -42.20
CA SER A 21 13.26 -10.78 -41.51
C SER A 21 11.97 -10.00 -41.79
N PHE A 22 10.97 -10.14 -40.92
CA PHE A 22 9.97 -9.10 -40.77
C PHE A 22 10.63 -7.96 -40.00
N ALA A 23 11.19 -7.00 -40.75
CA ALA A 23 11.40 -5.66 -40.22
C ALA A 23 10.01 -5.07 -39.94
N GLN A 24 9.45 -5.39 -38.77
CA GLN A 24 8.38 -4.56 -38.21
C GLN A 24 9.03 -3.23 -37.89
N ALA A 25 8.76 -2.23 -38.71
CA ALA A 25 8.94 -0.84 -38.31
C ALA A 25 8.09 -0.64 -37.05
N GLN A 26 8.72 -0.78 -35.88
CA GLN A 26 8.14 -0.34 -34.63
C GLN A 26 7.98 1.16 -34.75
N VAL A 27 6.75 1.59 -34.98
CA VAL A 27 6.37 2.99 -34.80
C VAL A 27 6.65 3.26 -33.33
N THR A 28 7.67 4.06 -33.05
CA THR A 28 7.98 4.56 -31.71
C THR A 28 6.74 5.27 -31.20
N ALA A 29 5.95 4.57 -30.38
CA ALA A 29 4.89 5.21 -29.61
C ALA A 29 5.59 6.23 -28.71
N SER A 30 5.51 7.50 -29.11
CA SER A 30 5.97 8.64 -28.34
C SER A 30 5.45 8.48 -26.92
N ASN A 31 6.36 8.46 -25.94
CA ASN A 31 5.96 8.82 -24.59
C ASN A 31 5.32 10.23 -24.66
N ASP A 32 4.38 10.57 -23.77
CA ASP A 32 3.60 11.84 -23.77
C ASP A 32 4.47 13.12 -23.59
N GLY A 33 5.75 13.11 -23.97
CA GLY A 33 6.77 14.10 -23.67
C GLY A 33 7.88 13.55 -22.77
N GLU A 34 9.01 14.26 -22.77
CA GLU A 34 10.28 13.90 -22.11
C GLU A 34 10.12 13.75 -20.57
N ARG A 35 10.86 12.81 -19.96
CA ARG A 35 10.94 12.62 -18.48
C ARG A 35 9.60 12.43 -17.76
N ALA A 36 8.56 12.04 -18.49
CA ALA A 36 7.27 11.69 -17.94
C ALA A 36 7.30 10.28 -17.37
N VAL A 37 7.14 10.14 -16.05
CA VAL A 37 7.02 8.85 -15.36
C VAL A 37 5.61 8.68 -14.84
N HIS A 38 4.99 7.60 -15.29
CA HIS A 38 3.60 7.29 -15.05
C HIS A 38 3.48 6.04 -14.20
N GLY A 39 2.76 6.16 -13.09
CA GLY A 39 2.61 5.05 -12.16
C GLY A 39 1.17 4.80 -11.72
N THR A 40 0.96 3.61 -11.16
CA THR A 40 -0.33 3.25 -10.58
C THR A 40 -0.17 2.27 -9.42
N GLY A 41 -1.20 2.11 -8.59
CA GLY A 41 -1.26 1.05 -7.59
C GLY A 41 -1.74 1.53 -6.23
N ALA A 42 -0.98 1.23 -5.17
CA ALA A 42 -1.31 1.50 -3.78
C ALA A 42 -1.91 2.90 -3.55
N THR A 43 -3.10 2.95 -2.96
CA THR A 43 -3.78 4.20 -2.55
C THR A 43 -3.37 4.66 -1.16
N SER A 44 -2.62 3.85 -0.41
CA SER A 44 -2.14 4.09 0.96
C SER A 44 -1.05 5.16 1.08
N ILE A 45 -0.44 5.53 -0.04
CA ILE A 45 0.66 6.48 -0.12
C ILE A 45 0.41 7.55 -1.18
N GLN A 46 -0.78 7.57 -1.80
CA GLN A 46 -1.03 8.44 -2.95
C GLN A 46 -0.89 9.92 -2.58
N GLY A 47 -1.19 10.27 -1.32
CA GLY A 47 -1.08 11.63 -0.82
C GLY A 47 0.37 12.10 -0.82
N VAL A 48 1.20 11.39 -0.07
CA VAL A 48 2.62 11.71 0.06
C VAL A 48 3.39 11.53 -1.24
N LEU A 49 3.05 10.54 -2.06
CA LEU A 49 3.73 10.28 -3.32
C LEU A 49 3.54 11.42 -4.32
N VAL A 50 2.32 11.97 -4.40
CA VAL A 50 2.07 13.11 -5.28
C VAL A 50 2.80 14.35 -4.80
N GLN A 51 2.87 14.58 -3.48
CA GLN A 51 3.70 15.65 -2.91
C GLN A 51 5.18 15.45 -3.22
N GLU A 52 5.70 14.21 -3.14
CA GLU A 52 7.07 13.93 -3.58
C GLU A 52 7.28 14.26 -5.06
N LEU A 53 6.38 13.80 -5.94
CA LEU A 53 6.48 14.05 -7.37
C LEU A 53 6.42 15.55 -7.69
N ASN A 54 5.58 16.31 -6.99
CA ASN A 54 5.50 17.77 -7.13
C ASN A 54 6.75 18.49 -6.59
N CYS A 55 7.36 17.99 -5.51
CA CYS A 55 8.67 18.49 -5.07
C CYS A 55 9.79 18.18 -6.07
N VAL A 56 9.70 17.07 -6.80
CA VAL A 56 10.63 16.79 -7.90
C VAL A 56 10.43 17.82 -9.00
N ASP A 57 9.19 18.02 -9.47
CA ASP A 57 8.82 19.15 -10.33
C ASP A 57 7.30 19.40 -10.29
N GLY A 58 6.90 20.68 -10.20
CA GLY A 58 5.57 21.15 -9.78
C GLY A 58 4.39 20.90 -10.75
N ASN A 59 4.55 19.98 -11.70
CA ASN A 59 3.56 19.63 -12.73
C ASN A 59 2.92 18.25 -12.51
N SER A 60 3.06 17.67 -11.32
CA SER A 60 2.54 16.33 -11.03
C SER A 60 1.08 16.36 -10.59
N SER A 61 0.31 15.36 -11.03
CA SER A 61 -1.14 15.31 -10.80
C SER A 61 -1.57 13.94 -10.25
N LEU A 62 -2.56 13.97 -9.34
CA LEU A 62 -3.20 12.76 -8.82
C LEU A 62 -4.42 12.40 -9.67
N GLY A 63 -4.39 11.20 -10.23
CA GLY A 63 -5.56 10.58 -10.84
C GLY A 63 -6.29 9.77 -9.78
N LEU A 64 -7.51 10.18 -9.45
CA LEU A 64 -8.40 9.38 -8.62
C LEU A 64 -9.22 8.46 -9.52
N ILE A 65 -9.27 7.18 -9.18
CA ILE A 65 -10.27 6.29 -9.77
C ILE A 65 -11.59 6.55 -9.06
N GLY A 66 -12.55 7.02 -9.84
CA GLY A 66 -13.95 6.96 -9.50
C GLY A 66 -14.67 6.03 -10.47
N THR A 67 -15.74 5.41 -10.01
CA THR A 67 -16.79 4.74 -10.82
C THR A 67 -17.55 5.71 -11.74
N SER A 68 -17.01 6.90 -11.97
CA SER A 68 -17.54 7.93 -12.85
C SER A 68 -17.07 7.63 -14.26
N THR A 69 -18.02 7.47 -15.18
CA THR A 69 -17.78 7.39 -16.63
C THR A 69 -17.12 8.64 -17.20
N THR A 70 -16.98 9.71 -16.42
CA THR A 70 -16.30 10.95 -16.79
C THR A 70 -14.84 10.89 -16.32
N ALA A 71 -13.91 10.81 -17.28
CA ALA A 71 -12.50 11.08 -17.03
C ALA A 71 -12.31 12.49 -16.42
N GLY A 72 -11.40 12.66 -15.45
CA GLY A 72 -10.82 13.98 -15.19
C GLY A 72 -11.14 14.68 -13.88
N THR A 73 -11.25 14.01 -12.73
CA THR A 73 -10.99 14.71 -11.45
C THR A 73 -9.52 14.55 -11.07
N VAL A 74 -8.70 15.48 -11.58
CA VAL A 74 -7.36 15.69 -11.03
C VAL A 74 -7.54 16.35 -9.67
N SER A 75 -7.14 15.66 -8.61
CA SER A 75 -7.12 16.27 -7.27
C SER A 75 -5.82 17.03 -7.11
N THR A 76 -5.90 18.33 -6.83
CA THR A 76 -4.73 19.11 -6.38
C THR A 76 -4.50 18.79 -4.90
N ILE A 77 -3.40 18.10 -4.60
CA ILE A 77 -2.94 17.97 -3.21
C ILE A 77 -2.23 19.26 -2.84
N ALA A 78 -2.38 19.71 -1.61
CA ALA A 78 -1.66 20.89 -1.15
C ALA A 78 -0.15 20.61 -1.15
N GLU A 79 0.60 21.48 -1.82
CA GLU A 79 2.06 21.35 -1.89
C GLU A 79 2.74 21.79 -0.59
N PRO A 80 3.75 21.06 -0.12
CA PRO A 80 4.48 21.44 1.07
C PRO A 80 5.37 22.66 0.76
N THR A 81 5.06 23.79 1.39
CA THR A 81 5.77 25.07 1.16
C THR A 81 6.89 25.35 2.15
N ASN A 82 7.02 24.52 3.19
CA ASN A 82 7.97 24.72 4.27
C ASN A 82 8.65 23.40 4.67
N LEU A 83 9.47 22.84 3.77
CA LEU A 83 10.28 21.66 4.07
C LEU A 83 11.70 22.08 4.47
N PRO A 84 12.13 21.83 5.71
CA PRO A 84 13.49 22.14 6.14
C PRO A 84 14.54 21.28 5.43
N SER A 85 15.67 21.89 5.08
CA SER A 85 16.83 21.26 4.46
C SER A 85 18.12 21.94 4.94
N PRO A 86 19.32 21.35 4.69
CA PRO A 86 20.60 22.00 5.02
C PRO A 86 20.75 23.41 4.47
N SER A 87 20.23 23.65 3.27
CA SER A 87 20.25 24.97 2.61
C SER A 87 19.01 25.82 2.88
N GLY A 88 18.35 25.61 4.02
CA GLY A 88 17.17 26.38 4.46
C GLY A 88 15.84 25.71 4.10
N VAL A 89 14.79 26.51 3.95
CA VAL A 89 13.45 26.01 3.61
C VAL A 89 13.33 25.77 2.11
N PHE A 90 12.73 24.64 1.72
CA PHE A 90 12.36 24.31 0.36
C PHE A 90 10.84 24.40 0.19
N ASN A 91 10.41 25.06 -0.89
CA ASN A 91 9.01 25.25 -1.24
C ASN A 91 8.68 24.53 -2.54
N CYS A 92 7.98 23.40 -2.46
CA CYS A 92 7.64 22.58 -3.61
C CYS A 92 6.63 23.24 -4.57
N SER A 93 5.97 24.34 -4.17
CA SER A 93 5.10 25.09 -5.08
C SER A 93 5.86 26.06 -5.99
N THR A 94 7.11 26.39 -5.67
CA THR A 94 7.92 27.37 -6.42
C THR A 94 9.32 26.89 -6.77
N GLN A 95 9.74 25.73 -6.27
CA GLN A 95 11.08 25.17 -6.46
C GLN A 95 10.96 23.71 -6.91
N SER A 96 11.94 23.26 -7.69
CA SER A 96 12.02 21.92 -8.24
C SER A 96 13.39 21.31 -7.95
N LEU A 97 13.41 20.02 -7.61
CA LEU A 97 14.64 19.25 -7.49
C LEU A 97 15.19 18.81 -8.86
N PHE A 98 14.31 18.61 -9.84
CA PHE A 98 14.68 18.15 -11.17
C PHE A 98 13.78 18.77 -12.25
N PRO A 99 14.07 20.00 -12.72
CA PRO A 99 13.23 20.69 -13.67
C PRO A 99 13.02 19.93 -14.98
N GLY A 100 11.81 20.00 -15.52
CA GLY A 100 11.37 19.27 -16.70
C GLY A 100 10.96 17.83 -16.41
N PHE A 101 10.80 17.44 -15.15
CA PHE A 101 10.26 16.14 -14.77
C PHE A 101 8.73 16.18 -14.76
N LEU A 102 8.09 15.10 -15.20
CA LEU A 102 6.63 14.97 -15.10
C LEU A 102 6.28 13.68 -14.38
N GLY A 103 5.83 13.77 -13.14
CA GLY A 103 5.32 12.64 -12.38
C GLY A 103 3.80 12.55 -12.48
N ARG A 104 3.25 11.39 -12.77
CA ARG A 104 1.80 11.18 -12.66
C ARG A 104 1.50 9.85 -12.01
N TYR A 105 0.50 9.83 -11.14
CA TYR A 105 0.15 8.64 -10.38
C TYR A 105 -1.37 8.43 -10.33
N ILE A 106 -1.81 7.20 -10.59
CA ILE A 106 -3.20 6.77 -10.38
C ILE A 106 -3.28 5.83 -9.18
N GLY A 107 -3.93 6.29 -8.11
CA GLY A 107 -4.29 5.44 -6.98
C GLY A 107 -5.36 4.43 -7.37
N SER A 108 -4.97 3.17 -7.57
CA SER A 108 -5.81 2.11 -8.12
C SER A 108 -6.00 0.89 -7.22
N GLY A 109 -5.26 0.80 -6.12
CA GLY A 109 -5.15 -0.40 -5.31
C GLY A 109 -3.97 -1.26 -5.76
N SER A 110 -3.28 -1.88 -4.80
CA SER A 110 -2.05 -2.65 -5.03
C SER A 110 -2.22 -3.77 -6.05
N GLY A 111 -3.36 -4.48 -6.03
CA GLY A 111 -3.62 -5.57 -6.96
C GLY A 111 -3.74 -5.11 -8.42
N THR A 112 -4.39 -3.97 -8.66
CA THR A 112 -4.40 -3.34 -9.99
C THR A 112 -3.01 -2.86 -10.37
N GLY A 113 -2.27 -2.23 -9.45
CA GLY A 113 -0.89 -1.79 -9.67
C GLY A 113 0.02 -2.94 -10.13
N ARG A 114 0.00 -4.06 -9.41
CA ARG A 114 0.75 -5.27 -9.78
C ARG A 114 0.32 -5.84 -11.13
N SER A 115 -0.99 -5.96 -11.37
CA SER A 115 -1.52 -6.50 -12.62
C SER A 115 -1.07 -5.66 -13.81
N SER A 116 -1.03 -4.34 -13.64
CA SER A 116 -0.58 -3.40 -14.66
C SER A 116 0.94 -3.50 -14.89
N TRP A 117 1.73 -3.75 -13.84
CA TRP A 117 3.18 -3.93 -13.94
C TRP A 117 3.59 -5.24 -14.62
N VAL A 118 2.94 -6.37 -14.33
CA VAL A 118 3.26 -7.66 -14.99
C VAL A 118 2.75 -7.75 -16.42
N ALA A 119 1.71 -6.97 -16.73
CA ALA A 119 1.09 -6.90 -18.05
C ALA A 119 0.85 -5.44 -18.43
N PRO A 120 1.89 -4.67 -18.81
CA PRO A 120 1.78 -3.24 -19.15
C PRO A 120 1.01 -2.95 -20.46
N GLY A 121 0.13 -3.86 -20.89
CA GLY A 121 -0.52 -3.90 -22.19
C GLY A 121 0.43 -4.42 -23.28
N THR A 122 -0.13 -4.85 -24.42
CA THR A 122 0.68 -4.89 -25.65
C THR A 122 1.13 -3.46 -25.93
N LEU A 123 2.43 -3.20 -25.78
CA LEU A 123 3.11 -1.90 -25.97
C LEU A 123 2.93 -1.27 -27.37
N THR A 124 2.07 -1.87 -28.20
CA THR A 124 1.69 -1.47 -29.55
C THR A 124 0.29 -0.84 -29.61
N SER A 125 -0.47 -0.83 -28.51
CA SER A 125 -1.83 -0.28 -28.51
C SER A 125 -1.79 1.24 -28.33
N THR A 126 -2.40 1.97 -29.26
CA THR A 126 -2.67 3.41 -29.16
C THR A 126 -3.83 3.74 -28.22
N ALA A 127 -4.39 2.75 -27.52
CA ALA A 127 -5.50 2.94 -26.59
C ALA A 127 -4.97 3.44 -25.24
N ALA A 128 -5.66 4.42 -24.65
CA ALA A 128 -5.33 4.93 -23.32
C ALA A 128 -5.34 3.79 -22.29
N PHE A 129 -4.44 3.86 -21.29
CA PHE A 129 -4.46 2.95 -20.16
C PHE A 129 -5.87 2.89 -19.53
N GLN A 130 -6.37 1.70 -19.22
CA GLN A 130 -7.70 1.51 -18.63
C GLN A 130 -7.61 0.61 -17.43
N ILE A 131 -8.28 1.00 -16.35
CA ILE A 131 -8.41 0.20 -15.14
C ILE A 131 -9.76 -0.52 -15.21
N GLY A 132 -9.88 -1.41 -16.19
CA GLY A 132 -11.14 -2.03 -16.59
C GLY A 132 -12.05 -1.07 -17.38
N ALA A 133 -13.15 -1.63 -17.91
CA ALA A 133 -14.06 -0.92 -18.82
C ALA A 133 -14.80 0.27 -18.18
N ALA A 134 -14.91 0.32 -16.85
CA ALA A 134 -15.65 1.34 -16.10
C ALA A 134 -14.77 2.44 -15.48
N ASN A 135 -13.43 2.33 -15.54
CA ASN A 135 -12.51 3.32 -14.98
C ASN A 135 -11.53 3.78 -16.05
N PRO A 136 -11.92 4.76 -16.90
CA PRO A 136 -11.01 5.33 -17.88
C PRO A 136 -9.85 6.04 -17.16
N ASN A 137 -8.66 6.00 -17.77
CA ASN A 137 -7.55 6.82 -17.31
C ASN A 137 -7.98 8.30 -17.20
N PRO A 138 -7.90 8.91 -16.00
CA PRO A 138 -8.33 10.29 -15.77
C PRO A 138 -7.45 11.32 -16.50
N PHE A 139 -6.29 10.90 -17.03
CA PHE A 139 -5.36 11.74 -17.79
C PHE A 139 -5.53 11.63 -19.31
N ALA A 140 -6.43 10.75 -19.79
CA ALA A 140 -6.82 10.52 -21.18
C ALA A 140 -5.72 10.16 -22.22
N THR A 141 -4.45 10.51 -22.02
CA THR A 141 -3.40 10.47 -23.07
C THR A 141 -2.40 9.33 -22.90
N TRP A 142 -2.09 8.91 -21.67
CA TRP A 142 -0.98 7.97 -21.47
C TRP A 142 -1.33 6.53 -21.91
N THR A 143 -0.41 5.84 -22.57
CA THR A 143 -0.60 4.46 -23.07
C THR A 143 0.26 3.44 -22.30
N LYS A 144 1.18 3.91 -21.46
CA LYS A 144 2.17 3.09 -20.76
C LYS A 144 2.33 3.52 -19.30
N ILE A 145 2.64 2.56 -18.45
CA ILE A 145 3.07 2.78 -17.07
C ILE A 145 4.56 2.44 -16.96
N GLN A 146 5.34 3.27 -16.28
CA GLN A 146 6.76 3.05 -16.03
C GLN A 146 7.01 2.47 -14.64
N PHE A 147 6.06 2.57 -13.72
CA PHE A 147 6.19 1.96 -12.39
C PHE A 147 4.84 1.62 -11.78
N ALA A 148 4.87 0.81 -10.72
CA ALA A 148 3.72 0.62 -9.85
C ALA A 148 4.14 0.63 -8.38
N PHE A 149 3.17 0.85 -7.51
CA PHE A 149 3.34 0.67 -6.07
C PHE A 149 2.37 -0.39 -5.54
N ALA A 150 2.83 -1.21 -4.61
CA ALA A 150 1.99 -2.22 -3.95
C ALA A 150 2.42 -2.41 -2.49
N ASP A 151 1.49 -2.31 -1.53
CA ASP A 151 1.79 -2.65 -0.13
C ASP A 151 1.78 -4.16 0.16
N SER A 152 1.37 -4.95 -0.83
CA SER A 152 1.29 -6.40 -0.81
C SER A 152 2.35 -7.00 -1.73
N SER A 153 2.83 -8.20 -1.38
CA SER A 153 3.82 -8.93 -2.19
C SER A 153 3.35 -9.15 -3.62
N VAL A 154 4.32 -9.23 -4.54
CA VAL A 154 4.11 -9.94 -5.80
C VAL A 154 3.98 -11.44 -5.52
N THR A 155 3.17 -12.14 -6.28
CA THR A 155 3.01 -13.59 -6.19
C THR A 155 3.95 -14.29 -7.17
N ASP A 156 4.19 -15.59 -6.97
CA ASP A 156 4.92 -16.40 -7.95
C ASP A 156 4.20 -16.43 -9.33
N GLY A 157 2.87 -16.38 -9.33
CA GLY A 157 2.08 -16.24 -10.55
C GLY A 157 2.28 -14.89 -11.25
N ASP A 158 2.42 -13.80 -10.49
CA ASP A 158 2.75 -12.47 -11.03
C ASP A 158 4.13 -12.52 -11.73
N LEU A 159 5.13 -13.12 -11.09
CA LEU A 159 6.48 -13.23 -11.65
C LEU A 159 6.57 -14.18 -12.85
N THR A 160 5.79 -15.26 -12.85
CA THR A 160 5.65 -16.15 -14.01
C THR A 160 5.03 -15.40 -15.19
N THR A 161 3.99 -14.60 -14.94
CA THR A 161 3.35 -13.76 -15.97
C THR A 161 4.32 -12.71 -16.51
N TYR A 162 5.06 -12.03 -15.62
CA TYR A 162 6.07 -11.04 -16.00
C TYR A 162 7.14 -11.63 -16.91
N THR A 163 7.74 -12.75 -16.49
CA THR A 163 8.88 -13.39 -17.17
C THR A 163 8.51 -14.08 -18.47
N GLY A 164 7.25 -14.56 -18.60
CA GLY A 164 6.71 -15.10 -19.83
C GLY A 164 6.12 -14.07 -20.80
N GLY A 165 6.07 -12.78 -20.41
CA GLY A 165 5.28 -11.76 -21.09
C GLY A 165 6.05 -10.60 -21.73
N ALA A 166 5.30 -9.58 -22.14
CA ALA A 166 5.83 -8.35 -22.71
C ALA A 166 6.65 -7.53 -21.70
N ALA A 167 6.37 -7.64 -20.40
CA ALA A 167 7.09 -6.93 -19.35
C ALA A 167 8.58 -7.30 -19.33
N GLN A 168 8.92 -8.59 -19.24
CA GLN A 168 10.31 -9.04 -19.35
C GLN A 168 10.91 -8.67 -20.70
N THR A 169 10.17 -8.90 -21.79
CA THR A 169 10.64 -8.67 -23.17
C THR A 169 11.03 -7.21 -23.42
N ASN A 170 10.42 -6.23 -22.75
CA ASN A 170 10.66 -4.82 -23.02
C ASN A 170 11.31 -4.07 -21.86
N GLY A 171 11.06 -4.49 -20.62
CA GLY A 171 11.57 -3.88 -19.39
C GLY A 171 12.76 -4.60 -18.74
N GLY A 172 13.20 -5.74 -19.26
CA GLY A 172 14.28 -6.51 -18.64
C GLY A 172 13.82 -7.20 -17.34
N ALA A 173 14.73 -7.38 -16.39
CA ALA A 173 14.44 -8.07 -15.13
C ALA A 173 13.46 -7.26 -14.25
N PRO A 174 12.65 -7.92 -13.41
CA PRO A 174 11.74 -7.22 -12.50
C PRO A 174 12.53 -6.51 -11.39
N VAL A 175 12.18 -5.24 -11.12
CA VAL A 175 12.69 -4.49 -9.97
C VAL A 175 11.61 -4.41 -8.90
N MET A 176 11.94 -4.85 -7.69
CA MET A 176 11.05 -4.81 -6.53
C MET A 176 11.85 -4.50 -5.27
N PHE A 177 11.43 -3.49 -4.51
CA PHE A 177 11.97 -3.20 -3.18
C PHE A 177 11.01 -2.33 -2.36
N PRO A 178 11.08 -2.35 -1.03
CA PRO A 178 10.28 -1.46 -0.20
C PRO A 178 10.78 -0.03 -0.40
N LYS A 179 9.89 0.93 -0.69
CA LYS A 179 10.20 2.36 -0.74
C LYS A 179 9.78 3.08 0.55
N PHE A 180 8.63 2.71 1.10
CA PHE A 180 8.04 3.34 2.27
C PHE A 180 7.81 2.32 3.38
N VAL A 181 7.98 2.75 4.64
CA VAL A 181 7.49 2.04 5.82
C VAL A 181 6.11 2.60 6.17
N LEU A 182 5.08 1.76 6.06
CA LEU A 182 3.69 2.19 6.06
C LEU A 182 2.98 1.72 7.34
N PRO A 183 2.70 2.61 8.31
CA PRO A 183 1.73 2.30 9.35
C PRO A 183 0.31 2.34 8.79
N VAL A 184 -0.50 1.36 9.17
CA VAL A 184 -1.93 1.29 8.81
C VAL A 184 -2.74 1.70 10.04
N ALA A 185 -3.26 2.91 9.99
CA ALA A 185 -4.03 3.50 11.06
C ALA A 185 -5.38 2.81 11.24
N ILE A 186 -5.77 2.59 12.50
CA ILE A 186 -7.17 2.37 12.85
C ILE A 186 -7.85 3.73 12.99
N ALA A 187 -8.60 4.12 11.98
CA ALA A 187 -9.18 5.45 11.86
C ALA A 187 -10.66 5.48 12.28
N TYR A 188 -11.06 6.59 12.89
CA TYR A 188 -12.42 6.84 13.34
C TYR A 188 -12.79 8.33 13.17
N SER A 189 -14.08 8.61 13.11
CA SER A 189 -14.62 9.97 13.22
C SER A 189 -14.67 10.37 14.70
N PRO A 190 -14.12 11.52 15.11
CA PRO A 190 -14.22 11.97 16.50
C PRO A 190 -15.67 12.25 16.90
N THR A 191 -16.49 12.76 15.96
CA THR A 191 -17.94 12.92 16.12
C THR A 191 -18.62 11.59 15.89
N TYR A 192 -19.24 11.06 16.94
CA TYR A 192 -19.98 9.79 16.92
C TYR A 192 -21.50 9.98 16.89
N GLY A 193 -22.01 11.18 17.10
CA GLY A 193 -23.45 11.41 17.15
C GLY A 193 -23.87 12.80 16.72
N HIS A 194 -25.13 12.95 16.35
CA HIS A 194 -25.79 14.21 16.05
C HIS A 194 -27.23 14.17 16.56
N ASN A 195 -27.67 15.22 17.23
CA ASN A 195 -29.05 15.37 17.67
C ASN A 195 -29.81 16.29 16.72
N ASP A 196 -30.70 15.71 15.91
CA ASP A 196 -31.47 16.44 14.89
C ASP A 196 -32.38 17.54 15.50
N THR A 197 -32.68 17.46 16.81
CA THR A 197 -33.54 18.44 17.50
C THR A 197 -32.77 19.68 17.95
N THR A 198 -31.59 19.49 18.53
CA THR A 198 -30.77 20.60 19.08
C THR A 198 -29.72 21.10 18.08
N GLY A 199 -29.37 20.28 17.08
CA GLY A 199 -28.26 20.52 16.17
C GLY A 199 -26.88 20.20 16.78
N SER A 200 -26.83 19.65 17.99
CA SER A 200 -25.58 19.33 18.69
C SER A 200 -24.89 18.10 18.12
N ASP A 201 -23.57 18.17 17.96
CA ASP A 201 -22.71 17.04 17.62
C ASP A 201 -22.09 16.43 18.88
N TYR A 202 -22.09 15.10 18.98
CA TYR A 202 -21.47 14.37 20.09
C TYR A 202 -20.13 13.79 19.67
N SER A 203 -19.09 14.05 20.47
CA SER A 203 -17.72 13.61 20.22
C SER A 203 -17.21 12.65 21.27
N PHE A 204 -16.37 11.70 20.88
CA PHE A 204 -15.81 10.76 21.84
C PHE A 204 -14.99 11.50 22.90
N ASN A 205 -15.24 11.20 24.17
CA ASN A 205 -14.51 11.77 25.30
C ASN A 205 -13.11 11.13 25.43
N ILE A 206 -12.17 11.60 24.61
CA ILE A 206 -10.81 11.08 24.56
C ILE A 206 -9.94 11.76 25.63
N GLN A 207 -9.57 11.02 26.67
CA GLN A 207 -8.76 11.51 27.79
C GLN A 207 -7.26 11.63 27.48
N PHE A 208 -6.79 10.97 26.42
CA PHE A 208 -5.38 10.91 26.07
C PHE A 208 -5.12 11.42 24.65
N PRO A 209 -5.48 12.67 24.31
CA PRO A 209 -5.22 13.21 22.99
C PRO A 209 -3.72 13.09 22.68
N GLN A 210 -3.41 12.51 21.53
CA GLN A 210 -2.05 12.33 21.04
C GLN A 210 -1.82 13.21 19.82
N LEU A 211 -0.63 13.79 19.74
CA LEU A 211 -0.16 14.52 18.57
C LEU A 211 0.72 13.60 17.73
N ILE A 212 0.63 13.71 16.41
CA ILE A 212 1.68 13.23 15.52
C ILE A 212 2.43 14.47 15.05
N LEU A 213 3.72 14.57 15.44
CA LEU A 213 4.67 15.64 15.07
C LEU A 213 4.36 17.07 15.52
N ASN A 214 4.41 17.38 16.82
CA ASN A 214 4.31 18.74 17.41
C ASN A 214 3.21 19.68 16.81
N ASN A 215 2.29 19.16 16.02
CA ASN A 215 1.24 19.90 15.34
C ASN A 215 0.10 20.11 16.33
N VAL A 216 -0.49 21.30 16.28
CA VAL A 216 -1.52 21.77 17.23
C VAL A 216 -2.85 20.99 17.08
N ILE A 217 -3.01 20.20 16.03
CA ILE A 217 -4.22 19.42 15.78
C ILE A 217 -4.03 18.00 16.31
N GLY A 218 -4.85 17.59 17.28
CA GLY A 218 -4.86 16.23 17.81
C GLY A 218 -5.03 15.20 16.70
N ALA A 219 -4.08 14.27 16.56
CA ALA A 219 -4.12 13.22 15.53
C ALA A 219 -4.97 12.01 15.96
N GLY A 220 -5.43 12.01 17.21
CA GLY A 220 -6.31 11.01 17.80
C GLY A 220 -5.98 10.75 19.26
N GLY A 221 -6.06 9.50 19.70
CA GLY A 221 -5.79 9.16 21.10
C GLY A 221 -6.76 8.16 21.73
N LEU A 222 -7.77 7.69 20.98
CA LEU A 222 -8.56 6.53 21.39
C LEU A 222 -7.61 5.35 21.62
N ARG A 223 -7.52 4.86 22.85
CA ARG A 223 -6.63 3.75 23.19
C ARG A 223 -7.34 2.42 22.91
N MET A 224 -6.65 1.51 22.23
CA MET A 224 -7.11 0.15 21.95
C MET A 224 -6.00 -0.86 22.19
N SER A 225 -6.14 -1.66 23.24
CA SER A 225 -5.23 -2.78 23.49
C SER A 225 -5.37 -3.83 22.39
N GLN A 226 -4.41 -4.76 22.35
CA GLN A 226 -4.48 -5.90 21.44
C GLN A 226 -5.77 -6.69 21.53
N ALA A 227 -6.25 -6.94 22.75
CA ALA A 227 -7.55 -7.59 22.95
C ALA A 227 -8.70 -6.75 22.36
N THR A 228 -8.70 -5.43 22.58
CA THR A 228 -9.76 -4.53 22.09
C THR A 228 -9.79 -4.44 20.57
N TYR A 229 -8.68 -4.15 19.89
CA TYR A 229 -8.72 -4.06 18.42
C TYR A 229 -8.95 -5.43 17.77
N CYS A 230 -8.41 -6.51 18.34
CA CYS A 230 -8.72 -7.85 17.84
C CYS A 230 -10.20 -8.18 18.03
N GLY A 231 -10.81 -7.83 19.17
CA GLY A 231 -12.22 -8.07 19.42
C GLY A 231 -13.14 -7.26 18.50
N VAL A 232 -12.81 -5.99 18.24
CA VAL A 232 -13.53 -5.12 17.29
C VAL A 232 -13.51 -5.72 15.88
N PHE A 233 -12.33 -6.04 15.36
CA PHE A 233 -12.20 -6.49 13.97
C PHE A 233 -12.58 -7.96 13.76
N ASN A 234 -12.63 -8.77 14.81
CA ASN A 234 -13.24 -10.11 14.76
C ASN A 234 -14.76 -10.11 15.02
N GLY A 235 -15.35 -8.95 15.34
CA GLY A 235 -16.78 -8.81 15.58
C GLY A 235 -17.27 -9.31 16.94
N SER A 236 -16.37 -9.53 17.91
CA SER A 236 -16.75 -9.88 19.28
C SER A 236 -16.99 -8.65 20.16
N ILE A 237 -16.41 -7.50 19.81
CA ILE A 237 -16.71 -6.20 20.42
C ILE A 237 -17.47 -5.38 19.40
N THR A 238 -18.77 -5.18 19.64
CA THR A 238 -19.71 -4.59 18.67
C THR A 238 -20.27 -3.25 19.10
N ASN A 239 -19.83 -2.69 20.23
CA ASN A 239 -20.29 -1.39 20.73
C ASN A 239 -19.14 -0.67 21.47
N PHE A 240 -19.04 0.65 21.31
CA PHE A 240 -18.07 1.49 22.03
C PHE A 240 -18.34 1.61 23.54
N LEU A 241 -19.51 1.15 24.01
CA LEU A 241 -19.85 1.00 25.43
C LEU A 241 -19.15 -0.21 26.08
N ASP A 242 -18.52 -1.09 25.29
CA ASP A 242 -17.81 -2.25 25.85
C ASP A 242 -16.79 -1.83 26.92
N ALA A 243 -16.75 -2.60 28.02
CA ALA A 243 -15.90 -2.29 29.17
C ALA A 243 -14.40 -2.24 28.82
N SER A 244 -13.97 -2.90 27.74
CA SER A 244 -12.58 -2.85 27.28
C SER A 244 -12.17 -1.45 26.83
N PHE A 245 -13.06 -0.68 26.19
CA PHE A 245 -12.78 0.70 25.81
C PHE A 245 -12.61 1.58 27.04
N THR A 246 -13.49 1.45 28.04
CA THR A 246 -13.35 2.18 29.31
C THR A 246 -12.02 1.85 29.99
N THR A 247 -11.66 0.56 30.03
CA THR A 247 -10.41 0.07 30.63
C THR A 247 -9.17 0.65 29.93
N ASP A 248 -9.12 0.57 28.60
CA ASP A 248 -8.00 1.06 27.80
C ASP A 248 -7.86 2.60 27.87
N ASN A 249 -8.97 3.30 28.12
CA ASN A 249 -9.05 4.76 28.18
C ASN A 249 -9.09 5.28 29.63
N GLY A 250 -8.44 4.58 30.56
CA GLY A 250 -8.13 5.10 31.90
C GLY A 250 -9.29 5.04 32.89
N GLY A 251 -10.26 4.14 32.66
CA GLY A 251 -11.46 4.01 33.50
C GLY A 251 -12.53 5.05 33.23
N VAL A 252 -12.39 5.84 32.16
CA VAL A 252 -13.31 6.92 31.80
C VAL A 252 -14.19 6.49 30.63
N SER A 253 -15.48 6.78 30.73
CA SER A 253 -16.44 6.56 29.65
C SER A 253 -16.11 7.43 28.43
N LEU A 254 -16.27 6.85 27.24
CA LEU A 254 -16.14 7.58 25.97
C LEU A 254 -17.34 8.51 25.66
N MET A 255 -18.36 8.52 26.53
CA MET A 255 -19.56 9.34 26.39
C MET A 255 -19.24 10.83 26.37
N ASP A 256 -19.90 11.56 25.46
CA ASP A 256 -19.88 13.02 25.42
C ASP A 256 -20.70 13.61 26.59
N ALA A 257 -20.26 14.73 27.17
CA ALA A 257 -20.99 15.38 28.25
C ALA A 257 -22.37 15.90 27.82
N ASP A 258 -22.48 16.38 26.58
CA ASP A 258 -23.73 16.89 26.01
C ASP A 258 -24.71 15.75 25.71
N ASP A 259 -24.22 14.59 25.28
CA ASP A 259 -25.06 13.38 25.17
C ASP A 259 -25.64 12.98 26.53
N GLY A 260 -24.83 13.03 27.59
CA GLY A 260 -25.27 12.75 28.95
C GLY A 260 -26.34 13.72 29.47
N THR A 261 -26.28 14.98 29.05
CA THR A 261 -27.16 16.07 29.51
C THR A 261 -28.44 16.16 28.67
N GLU A 262 -28.32 16.12 27.35
CA GLU A 262 -29.45 16.17 26.41
C GLU A 262 -30.23 14.86 26.36
N ASN A 263 -29.56 13.71 26.56
CA ASN A 263 -30.15 12.38 26.48
C ASN A 263 -29.77 11.48 27.67
N PRO A 264 -30.19 11.80 28.91
CA PRO A 264 -29.81 11.04 30.10
C PRO A 264 -30.12 9.54 29.97
N GLY A 265 -29.13 8.69 30.23
CA GLY A 265 -29.24 7.23 30.20
C GLY A 265 -29.12 6.58 28.81
N ARG A 266 -29.10 7.36 27.71
CA ARG A 266 -28.97 6.83 26.34
C ARG A 266 -27.67 6.07 26.15
N TRP A 267 -26.53 6.64 26.56
CA TRP A 267 -25.22 5.99 26.42
C TRP A 267 -25.17 4.62 27.10
N GLY A 268 -25.69 4.49 28.32
CA GLY A 268 -25.69 3.21 29.05
C GLY A 268 -26.65 2.16 28.47
N THR A 269 -27.63 2.58 27.67
CA THR A 269 -28.62 1.70 27.04
C THR A 269 -28.20 1.31 25.63
N ASP A 270 -27.82 2.30 24.81
CA ASP A 270 -27.58 2.15 23.38
C ASP A 270 -26.09 2.16 23.03
N GLY A 271 -25.27 2.90 23.79
CA GLY A 271 -23.88 3.15 23.46
C GLY A 271 -23.70 3.74 22.06
N VAL A 272 -22.69 3.26 21.34
CA VAL A 272 -22.48 3.54 19.91
C VAL A 272 -22.13 2.23 19.22
N PRO A 273 -22.97 1.71 18.31
CA PRO A 273 -22.66 0.48 17.58
C PRO A 273 -21.38 0.60 16.76
N VAL A 274 -20.44 -0.33 16.94
CA VAL A 274 -19.21 -0.39 16.13
C VAL A 274 -19.57 -0.81 14.70
N ARG A 275 -19.17 -0.01 13.72
CA ARG A 275 -19.44 -0.26 12.30
C ARG A 275 -18.13 -0.31 11.54
N LEU A 276 -17.78 -1.49 11.04
CA LEU A 276 -16.49 -1.68 10.41
C LEU A 276 -16.50 -1.09 8.99
N VAL A 277 -15.44 -0.42 8.60
CA VAL A 277 -15.21 0.06 7.23
C VAL A 277 -13.93 -0.56 6.68
N GLY A 278 -14.02 -1.14 5.49
CA GLY A 278 -12.92 -1.86 4.87
C GLY A 278 -12.85 -1.65 3.36
N ARG A 279 -11.83 -2.26 2.75
CA ARG A 279 -11.54 -2.08 1.32
C ARG A 279 -12.34 -3.06 0.46
N LEU A 280 -12.91 -2.52 -0.62
CA LEU A 280 -13.58 -3.28 -1.68
C LEU A 280 -12.56 -3.85 -2.69
N ASP A 281 -11.52 -3.09 -2.97
CA ASP A 281 -10.50 -3.41 -3.96
C ASP A 281 -9.43 -4.38 -3.45
N ARG A 282 -8.64 -4.94 -4.37
CA ARG A 282 -7.43 -5.71 -4.01
C ARG A 282 -6.37 -4.77 -3.45
N SER A 283 -6.37 -4.67 -2.13
CA SER A 283 -5.69 -3.64 -1.38
C SER A 283 -4.48 -4.21 -0.62
N GLY A 284 -3.30 -3.62 -0.83
CA GLY A 284 -2.13 -3.93 -0.01
C GLY A 284 -2.28 -3.45 1.43
N THR A 285 -3.02 -2.37 1.67
CA THR A 285 -3.38 -1.94 3.03
C THR A 285 -4.16 -3.03 3.76
N THR A 286 -5.00 -3.78 3.04
CA THR A 286 -5.71 -4.95 3.57
C THR A 286 -4.76 -6.11 3.81
N ASP A 287 -3.74 -6.31 2.97
CA ASP A 287 -2.69 -7.32 3.22
C ASP A 287 -1.94 -7.02 4.53
N ILE A 288 -1.46 -5.78 4.73
CA ILE A 288 -0.78 -5.38 5.97
C ILE A 288 -1.69 -5.57 7.18
N PHE A 289 -2.92 -5.07 7.10
CA PHE A 289 -3.89 -5.18 8.19
C PHE A 289 -4.21 -6.63 8.54
N THR A 290 -4.54 -7.46 7.56
CA THR A 290 -4.90 -8.87 7.77
C THR A 290 -3.70 -9.70 8.20
N ARG A 291 -2.48 -9.38 7.72
CA ARG A 291 -1.22 -9.96 8.19
C ARG A 291 -1.01 -9.70 9.68
N ALA A 292 -1.19 -8.46 10.11
CA ALA A 292 -1.07 -8.07 11.50
C ALA A 292 -2.09 -8.82 12.37
N LEU A 293 -3.37 -8.81 11.99
CA LEU A 293 -4.41 -9.51 12.77
C LEU A 293 -4.22 -11.03 12.79
N ALA A 294 -3.75 -11.64 11.69
CA ALA A 294 -3.44 -13.07 11.66
C ALA A 294 -2.32 -13.44 12.63
N ALA A 295 -1.32 -12.57 12.78
CA ALA A 295 -0.19 -12.80 13.69
C ALA A 295 -0.49 -12.42 15.15
N GLN A 296 -1.37 -11.43 15.37
CA GLN A 296 -1.59 -10.81 16.68
C GLN A 296 -2.85 -11.34 17.39
N CYS A 297 -3.93 -11.67 16.68
CA CYS A 297 -5.22 -11.99 17.33
C CYS A 297 -5.38 -13.44 17.79
N GLY A 298 -4.25 -14.13 18.01
CA GLY A 298 -4.20 -15.51 18.50
C GLY A 298 -4.52 -16.56 17.42
N THR A 299 -4.32 -17.82 17.79
CA THR A 299 -4.58 -18.99 16.94
C THR A 299 -5.84 -19.71 17.46
N GLY A 300 -6.87 -19.87 16.62
CA GLY A 300 -8.11 -20.53 17.03
C GLY A 300 -9.32 -20.10 16.22
N ALA A 301 -10.49 -20.68 16.53
CA ALA A 301 -11.73 -20.43 15.80
C ALA A 301 -12.25 -18.98 15.94
N SER A 302 -11.90 -18.28 17.03
CA SER A 302 -12.31 -16.89 17.29
C SER A 302 -11.59 -15.85 16.42
N ASN A 303 -10.43 -16.18 15.86
CA ASN A 303 -9.71 -15.28 14.96
C ASN A 303 -10.13 -15.54 13.51
N ASN A 304 -10.90 -14.64 12.93
CA ASN A 304 -11.36 -14.69 11.54
C ASN A 304 -10.26 -14.33 10.52
N TYR A 305 -9.08 -13.88 10.98
CA TYR A 305 -7.93 -13.55 10.14
C TYR A 305 -6.90 -14.68 10.25
N LYS A 306 -6.77 -15.47 9.19
CA LYS A 306 -5.93 -16.68 9.16
C LYS A 306 -4.62 -16.49 8.43
N ARG A 307 -4.56 -15.50 7.53
CA ARG A 307 -3.40 -15.18 6.70
C ARG A 307 -3.43 -13.73 6.25
N ASN A 308 -2.30 -13.26 5.77
CA ASN A 308 -2.25 -12.04 4.97
C ASN A 308 -3.01 -12.24 3.66
N ALA A 309 -3.81 -11.25 3.27
CA ALA A 309 -4.55 -11.26 2.04
C ALA A 309 -4.96 -9.84 1.65
N GLU A 310 -5.04 -9.59 0.34
CA GLU A 310 -5.57 -8.33 -0.20
C GLU A 310 -7.09 -8.24 -0.14
N THR A 311 -7.76 -9.25 0.42
CA THR A 311 -9.21 -9.38 0.52
C THR A 311 -9.59 -9.75 1.94
N LEU A 312 -10.62 -9.08 2.45
CA LEU A 312 -11.20 -9.34 3.78
C LEU A 312 -11.67 -10.80 3.94
N PRO A 313 -11.90 -11.28 5.17
CA PRO A 313 -12.49 -12.60 5.40
C PRO A 313 -13.82 -12.76 4.64
N TYR A 314 -13.81 -13.73 3.72
CA TYR A 314 -14.90 -13.97 2.79
C TYR A 314 -15.01 -15.48 2.53
N ASN A 315 -16.14 -16.11 2.86
CA ASN A 315 -16.32 -17.54 2.70
C ASN A 315 -17.05 -17.87 1.38
N ARG A 316 -16.29 -18.35 0.40
CA ARG A 316 -16.83 -18.74 -0.91
C ARG A 316 -17.63 -20.04 -0.92
N GLY A 317 -17.64 -20.78 0.19
CA GLY A 317 -18.53 -21.91 0.43
C GLY A 317 -19.94 -21.52 0.90
N GLU A 318 -20.15 -20.29 1.37
CA GLU A 318 -21.49 -19.82 1.77
C GLU A 318 -22.44 -19.73 0.57
N SER A 319 -23.74 -19.92 0.83
CA SER A 319 -24.79 -19.80 -0.20
C SER A 319 -24.73 -18.44 -0.90
N ALA A 320 -24.96 -18.42 -2.21
CA ALA A 320 -25.07 -17.20 -2.99
C ALA A 320 -26.23 -16.29 -2.53
N THR A 321 -27.23 -16.84 -1.83
CA THR A 321 -28.36 -16.08 -1.26
C THR A 321 -28.01 -15.33 0.02
N THR A 322 -26.95 -15.74 0.72
CA THR A 322 -26.49 -15.10 1.97
C THR A 322 -25.24 -14.27 1.76
N ARG A 323 -24.38 -14.67 0.82
CA ARG A 323 -23.05 -14.09 0.62
C ARG A 323 -23.08 -12.85 -0.28
N PRO A 324 -22.64 -11.67 0.19
CA PRO A 324 -22.48 -10.48 -0.63
C PRO A 324 -21.50 -10.68 -1.79
N THR A 325 -21.75 -10.07 -2.94
CA THR A 325 -20.85 -10.06 -4.11
C THR A 325 -20.74 -8.63 -4.63
N PHE A 326 -19.58 -8.28 -5.19
CA PHE A 326 -19.31 -6.92 -5.66
C PHE A 326 -18.63 -6.90 -7.03
N GLY A 327 -18.71 -8.00 -7.79
CA GLY A 327 -18.09 -8.10 -9.12
C GLY A 327 -18.68 -7.11 -10.12
N THR A 328 -19.94 -6.69 -9.95
CA THR A 328 -20.56 -5.65 -10.78
C THR A 328 -20.14 -4.24 -10.40
N VAL A 329 -19.71 -4.04 -9.15
CA VAL A 329 -19.22 -2.75 -8.66
C VAL A 329 -17.76 -2.56 -9.07
N ARG A 330 -16.93 -3.60 -8.93
CA ARG A 330 -15.51 -3.55 -9.25
C ARG A 330 -15.01 -4.93 -9.68
N ALA A 331 -14.55 -5.03 -10.93
CA ALA A 331 -14.23 -6.32 -11.56
C ALA A 331 -13.02 -7.06 -10.94
N ASP A 332 -12.03 -6.32 -10.44
CA ASP A 332 -10.82 -6.89 -9.83
C ASP A 332 -10.98 -7.19 -8.32
N THR A 333 -12.16 -6.98 -7.73
CA THR A 333 -12.39 -7.31 -6.31
C THR A 333 -12.18 -8.80 -6.02
N GLY A 334 -11.68 -9.11 -4.82
CA GLY A 334 -11.71 -10.47 -4.29
C GLY A 334 -13.10 -10.92 -3.82
N LEU A 335 -14.03 -9.99 -3.62
CA LEU A 335 -15.36 -10.21 -3.05
C LEU A 335 -16.39 -10.60 -4.12
N GLN A 336 -16.08 -11.63 -4.90
CA GLN A 336 -16.93 -12.15 -5.97
C GLN A 336 -16.91 -13.68 -6.00
N THR A 337 -17.85 -14.29 -6.72
CA THR A 337 -18.01 -15.75 -6.75
C THR A 337 -16.85 -16.47 -7.43
N THR A 338 -16.36 -15.93 -8.54
CA THR A 338 -15.38 -16.57 -9.43
C THR A 338 -13.92 -16.23 -9.14
N SER A 339 -13.66 -15.33 -8.18
CA SER A 339 -12.28 -14.90 -7.92
C SER A 339 -11.42 -16.06 -7.41
N THR A 340 -10.13 -16.08 -7.74
CA THR A 340 -9.16 -17.05 -7.21
C THR A 340 -8.26 -16.43 -6.15
N GLN A 341 -8.53 -15.17 -5.79
CA GLN A 341 -7.68 -14.41 -4.88
C GLN A 341 -7.78 -14.96 -3.46
N PRO A 342 -6.64 -15.07 -2.75
CA PRO A 342 -6.63 -15.42 -1.34
C PRO A 342 -7.49 -14.44 -0.52
N GLU A 343 -8.44 -14.96 0.26
CA GLU A 343 -9.13 -14.21 1.32
C GLU A 343 -8.47 -14.42 2.69
N ALA A 344 -8.53 -13.40 3.56
CA ALA A 344 -7.89 -13.45 4.88
C ALA A 344 -8.44 -14.56 5.79
N GLY A 345 -9.73 -14.87 5.65
CA GLY A 345 -10.41 -15.91 6.44
C GLY A 345 -10.16 -17.34 5.97
N SER A 346 -9.45 -17.54 4.85
CA SER A 346 -9.23 -18.88 4.26
C SER A 346 -10.53 -19.70 4.12
N GLY A 347 -11.62 -19.04 3.71
CA GLY A 347 -12.92 -19.68 3.51
C GLY A 347 -13.69 -20.03 4.79
N THR A 348 -13.28 -19.61 5.99
CA THR A 348 -13.98 -20.01 7.23
C THR A 348 -15.04 -19.02 7.71
N ALA A 349 -14.98 -17.76 7.27
CA ALA A 349 -15.88 -16.71 7.73
C ALA A 349 -16.10 -15.63 6.66
N THR A 350 -17.30 -15.06 6.63
CA THR A 350 -17.62 -13.84 5.87
C THR A 350 -17.85 -12.68 6.83
N LEU A 351 -16.92 -11.73 6.85
CA LEU A 351 -17.05 -10.49 7.63
C LEU A 351 -17.49 -9.30 6.77
N VAL A 352 -17.95 -9.51 5.55
CA VAL A 352 -18.39 -8.44 4.65
C VAL A 352 -19.93 -8.34 4.67
N GLY A 353 -20.44 -7.10 4.64
CA GLY A 353 -21.87 -6.79 4.49
C GLY A 353 -22.29 -6.62 3.03
N SER A 354 -23.59 -6.47 2.77
CA SER A 354 -24.19 -6.30 1.44
C SER A 354 -24.02 -4.92 0.85
N GLU A 355 -23.67 -3.94 1.69
CA GLU A 355 -23.56 -2.54 1.33
C GLU A 355 -22.13 -2.16 0.91
N TYR A 356 -22.04 -1.18 0.01
CA TYR A 356 -20.81 -0.45 -0.25
C TYR A 356 -21.03 1.06 -0.17
N PHE A 357 -19.96 1.81 0.06
CA PHE A 357 -19.97 3.26 -0.01
C PHE A 357 -19.47 3.72 -1.38
N ASN A 358 -20.33 4.43 -2.14
CA ASN A 358 -20.00 4.87 -3.50
C ASN A 358 -19.25 6.21 -3.57
N GLY A 359 -19.01 6.84 -2.42
CA GLY A 359 -18.41 8.18 -2.31
C GLY A 359 -19.38 9.23 -1.76
N THR A 360 -20.69 9.02 -1.94
CA THR A 360 -21.72 9.98 -1.50
C THR A 360 -22.80 9.33 -0.64
N ALA A 361 -23.03 8.03 -0.77
CA ALA A 361 -24.04 7.29 -0.03
C ALA A 361 -23.62 5.84 0.21
N ILE A 362 -24.25 5.23 1.22
CA ILE A 362 -24.23 3.79 1.44
C ILE A 362 -25.33 3.18 0.56
N VAL A 363 -24.96 2.20 -0.25
CA VAL A 363 -25.82 1.62 -1.27
C VAL A 363 -25.71 0.10 -1.28
N VAL A 364 -26.79 -0.57 -1.65
CA VAL A 364 -26.83 -2.02 -1.88
C VAL A 364 -26.78 -2.28 -3.39
N PRO A 365 -25.73 -2.92 -3.93
CA PRO A 365 -25.70 -3.32 -5.33
C PRO A 365 -26.90 -4.19 -5.68
N ALA A 366 -27.39 -4.10 -6.92
CA ALA A 366 -28.51 -4.93 -7.37
C ALA A 366 -28.24 -6.43 -7.16
N GLU A 367 -26.99 -6.88 -7.35
CA GLU A 367 -26.55 -8.26 -7.09
C GLU A 367 -26.62 -8.69 -5.61
N ASN A 368 -26.77 -7.74 -4.68
CA ASN A 368 -26.90 -7.97 -3.25
C ASN A 368 -28.31 -7.69 -2.71
N ALA A 369 -29.27 -7.32 -3.56
CA ALA A 369 -30.64 -7.09 -3.13
C ALA A 369 -31.23 -8.35 -2.46
N GLY A 370 -31.78 -8.17 -1.26
CA GLY A 370 -32.40 -9.27 -0.49
C GLY A 370 -31.42 -10.20 0.23
N LYS A 371 -30.10 -9.98 0.17
CA LYS A 371 -29.13 -10.75 0.95
C LYS A 371 -29.17 -10.33 2.42
N ALA A 372 -29.13 -11.31 3.33
CA ALA A 372 -29.28 -11.07 4.77
C ALA A 372 -28.04 -10.47 5.46
N ALA A 373 -26.86 -10.60 4.87
CA ALA A 373 -25.61 -10.14 5.49
C ALA A 373 -25.46 -8.62 5.37
N THR A 374 -25.89 -7.85 6.37
CA THR A 374 -25.77 -6.38 6.39
C THR A 374 -24.62 -5.89 7.27
N SER A 375 -23.94 -4.81 6.84
CA SER A 375 -23.01 -4.02 7.65
C SER A 375 -23.73 -3.08 8.63
N TYR A 376 -25.02 -2.82 8.42
CA TYR A 376 -25.81 -1.93 9.26
C TYR A 376 -26.07 -2.55 10.65
N PRO A 377 -26.08 -1.75 11.74
CA PRO A 377 -26.36 -2.26 13.08
C PRO A 377 -27.76 -2.90 13.20
N ILE A 378 -27.88 -3.88 14.11
CA ILE A 378 -29.17 -4.46 14.51
C ILE A 378 -29.36 -4.17 15.99
N GLY A 379 -30.21 -3.18 16.30
CA GLY A 379 -30.42 -2.72 17.68
C GLY A 379 -29.19 -1.99 18.22
N VAL A 380 -28.80 -2.26 19.46
CA VAL A 380 -27.70 -1.52 20.11
C VAL A 380 -26.32 -1.98 19.65
N ASN A 381 -26.19 -3.10 18.95
CA ASN A 381 -24.90 -3.67 18.56
C ASN A 381 -24.64 -3.53 17.07
N GLY A 382 -23.35 -3.33 16.75
CA GLY A 382 -22.84 -3.44 15.41
C GLY A 382 -23.01 -4.84 14.84
N SER A 383 -23.03 -4.95 13.51
CA SER A 383 -23.18 -6.22 12.80
C SER A 383 -21.94 -7.12 12.86
N GLY A 384 -20.79 -6.58 13.26
CA GLY A 384 -19.48 -7.23 13.11
C GLY A 384 -19.04 -7.39 11.64
N ARG A 385 -19.73 -6.74 10.70
CA ARG A 385 -19.46 -6.81 9.27
C ARG A 385 -18.95 -5.47 8.73
N PHE A 386 -18.10 -5.55 7.73
CA PHE A 386 -17.52 -4.43 7.00
C PHE A 386 -18.52 -3.86 5.99
N LEU A 387 -18.76 -2.56 6.09
CA LEU A 387 -19.10 -1.70 4.96
C LEU A 387 -17.85 -1.57 4.09
N VAL A 388 -17.96 -1.86 2.79
CA VAL A 388 -16.79 -1.80 1.90
C VAL A 388 -16.79 -0.52 1.07
N ALA A 389 -15.60 0.03 0.82
CA ALA A 389 -15.40 1.21 -0.01
C ALA A 389 -14.13 1.05 -0.86
N ASP A 390 -14.11 1.75 -2.00
CA ASP A 390 -13.02 1.62 -2.96
C ASP A 390 -11.87 2.60 -2.70
N GLY A 391 -10.66 2.08 -2.50
CA GLY A 391 -9.48 2.89 -2.25
C GLY A 391 -9.48 3.59 -0.89
N SER A 392 -8.33 4.11 -0.50
CA SER A 392 -8.16 4.79 0.80
C SER A 392 -9.04 6.04 0.91
N GLY A 393 -9.18 6.83 -0.15
CA GLY A 393 -10.00 8.04 -0.15
C GLY A 393 -11.49 7.79 0.16
N ARG A 394 -12.11 6.76 -0.44
CA ARG A 394 -13.52 6.46 -0.14
C ARG A 394 -13.69 5.73 1.18
N VAL A 395 -12.69 4.97 1.64
CA VAL A 395 -12.70 4.45 3.03
C VAL A 395 -12.68 5.61 4.02
N ALA A 396 -11.82 6.61 3.82
CA ALA A 396 -11.79 7.81 4.65
C ALA A 396 -13.15 8.53 4.67
N SER A 397 -13.75 8.75 3.49
CA SER A 397 -15.08 9.36 3.38
C SER A 397 -16.19 8.51 3.99
N ALA A 398 -16.13 7.19 3.89
CA ALA A 398 -17.10 6.29 4.51
C ALA A 398 -17.06 6.36 6.04
N ILE A 399 -15.85 6.39 6.64
CA ILE A 399 -15.68 6.55 8.09
C ILE A 399 -16.24 7.90 8.56
N LYS A 400 -15.97 8.97 7.80
CA LYS A 400 -16.49 10.31 8.08
C LYS A 400 -17.95 10.53 7.70
N PHE A 401 -18.57 9.58 7.00
CA PHE A 401 -19.93 9.76 6.51
C PHE A 401 -20.85 10.06 7.69
N ALA A 402 -21.69 11.08 7.52
CA ALA A 402 -22.49 11.67 8.59
C ALA A 402 -23.25 10.61 9.41
N PRO A 403 -23.55 10.90 10.68
CA PRO A 403 -24.39 10.04 11.51
C PRO A 403 -25.67 9.65 10.79
N ASP A 404 -25.85 8.34 10.61
CA ASP A 404 -26.86 7.73 9.73
C ASP A 404 -27.57 6.53 10.38
N TYR A 405 -27.28 6.26 11.67
CA TYR A 405 -27.95 5.24 12.46
C TYR A 405 -28.78 5.86 13.58
N ALA A 406 -30.11 5.77 13.52
CA ALA A 406 -30.95 6.28 14.60
C ALA A 406 -30.75 5.45 15.89
N SER A 407 -30.52 6.12 17.01
CA SER A 407 -30.43 5.48 18.33
C SER A 407 -31.75 4.77 18.66
N PRO A 408 -31.72 3.48 19.09
CA PRO A 408 -32.92 2.72 19.39
C PRO A 408 -33.81 3.36 20.46
N SER A 409 -33.21 3.91 21.52
CA SER A 409 -33.95 4.56 22.60
C SER A 409 -34.29 6.03 22.32
N LYS A 410 -33.61 6.68 21.36
CA LYS A 410 -33.76 8.10 21.00
C LYS A 410 -33.59 8.33 19.50
N ALA A 411 -34.67 8.16 18.73
CA ALA A 411 -34.63 8.26 17.27
C ALA A 411 -34.14 9.60 16.70
N VAL A 412 -34.23 10.70 17.46
CA VAL A 412 -33.71 12.03 17.08
C VAL A 412 -32.18 12.12 17.14
N VAL A 413 -31.53 11.17 17.83
CA VAL A 413 -30.08 11.06 17.86
C VAL A 413 -29.65 10.07 16.78
N LYS A 414 -28.86 10.56 15.83
CA LYS A 414 -28.18 9.72 14.84
C LYS A 414 -26.75 9.44 15.29
N LEU A 415 -26.26 8.23 15.00
CA LEU A 415 -24.97 7.73 15.44
C LEU A 415 -24.07 7.39 14.25
N ASN A 416 -22.80 7.70 14.40
CA ASN A 416 -21.68 7.30 13.56
C ASN A 416 -20.65 6.53 14.41
N GLY A 417 -20.79 5.22 14.52
CA GLY A 417 -19.77 4.36 15.11
C GLY A 417 -18.80 3.75 14.09
N LYS A 418 -18.58 4.41 12.95
CA LYS A 418 -17.73 3.86 11.89
C LYS A 418 -16.24 3.93 12.26
N ILE A 419 -15.58 2.78 12.14
CA ILE A 419 -14.14 2.58 12.39
C ILE A 419 -13.57 1.69 11.29
N GLY A 420 -12.38 2.01 10.80
CA GLY A 420 -11.76 1.25 9.71
C GLY A 420 -10.25 1.29 9.74
N TYR A 421 -9.63 0.65 8.76
CA TYR A 421 -8.18 0.64 8.58
C TYR A 421 -7.79 1.39 7.31
N ILE A 422 -6.78 2.26 7.38
CA ILE A 422 -6.37 3.13 6.27
C ILE A 422 -4.88 3.47 6.36
N GLY A 423 -4.26 3.87 5.23
CA GLY A 423 -2.91 4.42 5.23
C GLY A 423 -2.79 5.64 6.14
N ALA A 424 -1.63 5.79 6.80
CA ALA A 424 -1.45 6.83 7.80
C ALA A 424 -1.42 8.27 7.25
N ASP A 425 -1.28 8.42 5.93
CA ASP A 425 -1.34 9.70 5.23
C ASP A 425 -2.75 10.32 5.21
N TYR A 426 -3.80 9.55 5.55
CA TYR A 426 -5.19 10.01 5.60
C TYR A 426 -5.70 10.49 6.95
N ILE A 427 -4.93 10.34 8.04
CA ILE A 427 -5.35 10.85 9.36
C ILE A 427 -4.82 12.26 9.61
N ASP A 428 -5.56 13.00 10.44
CA ASP A 428 -5.20 14.36 10.83
C ASP A 428 -3.77 14.42 11.38
N GLY A 429 -3.05 15.45 10.94
CA GLY A 429 -1.61 15.59 11.16
C GLY A 429 -0.78 15.42 9.89
N SER A 430 -1.29 14.68 8.89
CA SER A 430 -0.70 14.61 7.55
C SER A 430 -1.14 15.80 6.68
N PRO A 431 -0.24 16.44 5.90
CA PRO A 431 -0.59 17.49 4.95
C PRO A 431 -1.53 17.05 3.82
N SER A 432 -1.56 15.76 3.51
CA SER A 432 -2.42 15.20 2.45
C SER A 432 -3.75 14.64 3.00
N ALA A 433 -3.97 14.68 4.31
CA ALA A 433 -5.19 14.17 4.92
C ALA A 433 -6.39 15.05 4.54
N PRO A 434 -7.56 14.45 4.24
CA PRO A 434 -8.77 15.18 3.90
C PRO A 434 -9.44 15.86 5.12
N GLY A 435 -8.79 15.89 6.29
CA GLY A 435 -9.31 16.42 7.56
C GLY A 435 -10.41 15.56 8.20
N GLY A 436 -10.57 15.68 9.53
CA GLY A 436 -11.68 15.12 10.29
C GLY A 436 -11.57 13.62 10.60
N LEU A 437 -10.40 13.01 10.36
CA LEU A 437 -10.13 11.63 10.75
C LEU A 437 -9.07 11.56 11.83
N LYS A 438 -9.38 10.83 12.90
CA LYS A 438 -8.45 10.57 13.99
C LYS A 438 -7.99 9.12 13.96
N ALA A 439 -6.83 8.85 14.54
CA ALA A 439 -6.28 7.51 14.70
C ALA A 439 -6.37 7.01 16.14
N ALA A 440 -6.64 5.71 16.30
CA ALA A 440 -6.47 5.05 17.58
C ALA A 440 -4.97 4.85 17.91
N ALA A 441 -4.63 5.04 19.18
CA ALA A 441 -3.34 4.66 19.73
C ALA A 441 -3.39 3.17 20.13
N LEU A 442 -2.48 2.37 19.58
CA LEU A 442 -2.50 0.92 19.77
C LEU A 442 -1.41 0.49 20.74
N LYS A 443 -1.72 -0.52 21.55
CA LYS A 443 -0.73 -1.21 22.39
C LYS A 443 -0.13 -2.36 21.59
N GLY A 444 1.21 -2.42 21.48
CA GLY A 444 1.92 -3.50 20.80
C GLY A 444 2.26 -4.64 21.75
N GLY A 445 1.70 -5.83 21.52
CA GLY A 445 2.01 -7.00 22.34
C GLY A 445 1.80 -6.74 23.85
N THR A 446 2.84 -7.07 24.63
CA THR A 446 2.88 -6.84 26.08
C THR A 446 3.45 -5.46 26.46
N SER A 447 3.73 -4.58 25.50
CA SER A 447 4.29 -3.24 25.77
C SER A 447 3.39 -2.44 26.70
N GLY A 448 3.96 -1.70 27.65
CA GLY A 448 3.21 -0.74 28.48
C GLY A 448 2.81 0.54 27.74
N SER A 449 3.32 0.75 26.52
CA SER A 449 3.19 2.00 25.76
C SER A 449 2.07 1.95 24.71
N TRP A 450 1.52 3.13 24.43
CA TRP A 450 0.50 3.37 23.41
C TRP A 450 1.14 4.09 22.22
N PHE A 451 1.03 3.51 21.04
CA PHE A 451 1.69 4.02 19.84
C PHE A 451 0.66 4.59 18.87
N MET A 452 0.90 5.81 18.40
CA MET A 452 0.19 6.37 17.24
C MET A 452 0.80 5.84 15.92
N PRO A 453 0.04 5.80 14.82
CA PRO A 453 0.52 5.41 13.49
C PRO A 453 1.39 6.52 12.87
N SER A 454 2.50 6.87 13.52
CA SER A 454 3.44 7.88 13.06
C SER A 454 4.61 7.26 12.33
N ALA A 455 5.30 8.06 11.52
CA ALA A 455 6.55 7.68 10.86
C ALA A 455 7.59 7.12 11.86
N ALA A 456 7.79 7.80 13.00
CA ALA A 456 8.75 7.37 14.01
C ALA A 456 8.40 6.01 14.63
N ASN A 457 7.12 5.77 14.94
CA ASN A 457 6.68 4.49 15.48
C ASN A 457 6.71 3.37 14.44
N ALA A 458 6.47 3.70 13.16
CA ALA A 458 6.58 2.75 12.05
C ALA A 458 8.04 2.36 11.78
N THR A 459 8.97 3.32 11.78
CA THR A 459 10.41 3.06 11.68
C THR A 459 10.90 2.24 12.88
N THR A 460 10.40 2.52 14.09
CA THR A 460 10.69 1.71 15.28
C THR A 460 10.18 0.28 15.12
N ALA A 461 8.99 0.09 14.54
CA ALA A 461 8.44 -1.23 14.24
C ALA A 461 9.23 -2.00 13.19
N PHE A 462 9.74 -1.30 12.17
CA PHE A 462 10.64 -1.89 11.17
C PHE A 462 11.93 -2.42 11.80
N GLY A 463 12.43 -1.73 12.82
CA GLY A 463 13.50 -2.22 13.68
C GLY A 463 14.81 -2.47 12.92
N THR A 464 15.45 -3.60 13.19
CA THR A 464 16.78 -3.95 12.68
C THR A 464 16.76 -4.97 11.54
N VAL A 465 15.61 -5.16 10.89
CA VAL A 465 15.52 -6.10 9.76
C VAL A 465 16.49 -5.66 8.66
N LEU A 466 17.41 -6.54 8.28
CA LEU A 466 18.41 -6.24 7.25
C LEU A 466 17.87 -6.50 5.84
N PRO A 467 18.35 -5.79 4.80
CA PRO A 467 18.09 -6.16 3.42
C PRO A 467 18.66 -7.55 3.09
N PRO A 468 18.26 -8.20 1.97
CA PRO A 468 18.84 -9.47 1.55
C PRO A 468 20.37 -9.37 1.38
N GLN A 469 21.11 -10.38 1.85
CA GLN A 469 22.58 -10.47 1.74
C GLN A 469 23.29 -9.18 2.17
N SER A 470 22.95 -8.65 3.34
CA SER A 470 23.46 -7.36 3.78
C SER A 470 23.92 -7.39 5.23
N ASP A 471 24.96 -6.61 5.53
CA ASP A 471 25.31 -6.26 6.90
C ASP A 471 24.41 -5.14 7.46
N SER A 472 24.74 -4.66 8.67
CA SER A 472 24.01 -3.58 9.34
C SER A 472 24.13 -2.22 8.64
N SER A 473 25.09 -2.04 7.73
CA SER A 473 25.23 -0.84 6.89
C SER A 473 24.46 -0.94 5.57
N GLY A 474 23.96 -2.13 5.21
CA GLY A 474 23.35 -2.39 3.91
C GLY A 474 24.34 -2.77 2.82
N THR A 475 25.63 -2.91 3.16
CA THR A 475 26.66 -3.36 2.22
C THR A 475 26.45 -4.83 1.88
N LEU A 476 26.68 -5.20 0.61
CA LEU A 476 26.56 -6.59 0.17
C LEU A 476 27.49 -7.54 0.98
N VAL A 477 26.91 -8.61 1.50
CA VAL A 477 27.61 -9.75 2.11
C VAL A 477 27.03 -11.03 1.51
N ASP A 478 27.61 -11.50 0.40
CA ASP A 478 27.19 -12.72 -0.30
C ASP A 478 28.18 -13.89 -0.15
N ASN A 479 29.32 -13.66 0.50
CA ASN A 479 30.29 -14.70 0.86
C ASN A 479 29.81 -15.59 2.03
N VAL A 480 28.77 -15.14 2.74
CA VAL A 480 28.05 -15.91 3.75
C VAL A 480 26.60 -15.98 3.32
N ALA A 481 26.03 -17.18 3.34
CA ALA A 481 24.65 -17.39 2.95
C ALA A 481 23.69 -16.67 3.91
N ASP A 482 22.76 -15.89 3.36
CA ASP A 482 21.63 -15.34 4.09
C ASP A 482 20.64 -16.47 4.41
N THR A 483 20.60 -16.91 5.65
CA THR A 483 19.85 -18.11 6.06
C THR A 483 18.35 -17.91 6.15
N ARG A 484 17.87 -16.67 6.00
CA ARG A 484 16.44 -16.36 5.98
C ARG A 484 15.80 -17.04 4.78
N GLN A 485 14.80 -17.87 5.06
CA GLN A 485 14.07 -18.61 4.03
C GLN A 485 13.01 -17.72 3.39
N VAL A 486 13.05 -17.62 2.07
CA VAL A 486 12.10 -16.91 1.23
C VAL A 486 11.71 -17.79 0.06
N HIS A 487 10.56 -17.53 -0.54
CA HIS A 487 10.12 -18.27 -1.72
C HIS A 487 11.08 -18.06 -2.89
N ILE A 488 11.38 -19.15 -3.59
CA ILE A 488 12.10 -19.13 -4.86
C ILE A 488 11.07 -19.10 -5.99
N PRO A 489 11.09 -18.07 -6.86
CA PRO A 489 10.17 -18.00 -7.99
C PRO A 489 10.31 -19.18 -8.95
N THR A 490 9.21 -19.62 -9.56
CA THR A 490 9.16 -20.71 -10.54
C THR A 490 10.14 -20.49 -11.69
N TYR A 491 10.25 -19.26 -12.22
CA TYR A 491 11.17 -18.95 -13.32
C TYR A 491 12.67 -19.09 -12.95
N LYS A 492 12.99 -19.19 -11.66
CA LYS A 492 14.33 -19.47 -11.14
C LYS A 492 14.52 -20.95 -10.76
N GLY A 493 13.63 -21.83 -11.20
CA GLY A 493 13.65 -23.25 -10.85
C GLY A 493 13.01 -23.56 -9.48
N GLY A 494 12.30 -22.60 -8.89
CA GLY A 494 11.51 -22.79 -7.68
C GLY A 494 10.08 -23.26 -7.96
N GLY A 495 9.13 -22.78 -7.17
CA GLY A 495 7.73 -23.17 -7.25
C GLY A 495 6.89 -22.66 -6.09
N ALA A 496 5.58 -22.82 -6.19
CA ALA A 496 4.68 -22.56 -5.08
C ALA A 496 5.11 -23.37 -3.83
N ASN A 497 5.47 -22.66 -2.76
CA ASN A 497 6.00 -23.23 -1.51
C ASN A 497 7.41 -23.84 -1.58
N VAL A 498 8.21 -23.50 -2.59
CA VAL A 498 9.65 -23.81 -2.59
C VAL A 498 10.40 -22.66 -1.95
N PHE A 499 11.15 -22.96 -0.89
CA PHE A 499 11.92 -21.97 -0.12
C PHE A 499 13.42 -22.15 -0.32
N GLY A 500 14.16 -21.06 -0.24
CA GLY A 500 15.60 -21.06 -0.13
C GLY A 500 16.13 -19.78 0.48
N ASN A 501 17.45 -19.66 0.49
CA ASN A 501 18.15 -18.52 1.07
C ASN A 501 17.83 -17.21 0.33
N ALA A 502 17.67 -16.14 1.09
CA ALA A 502 17.39 -14.82 0.54
C ALA A 502 18.58 -14.30 -0.29
N THR A 503 18.32 -13.84 -1.50
CA THR A 503 19.34 -13.28 -2.39
C THR A 503 18.83 -11.99 -3.04
N ARG A 504 19.73 -11.04 -3.32
CA ARG A 504 19.36 -9.74 -3.90
C ARG A 504 18.79 -9.86 -5.31
N ASP A 505 19.12 -10.90 -6.04
CA ASP A 505 18.57 -11.15 -7.37
C ASP A 505 17.18 -11.80 -7.32
N ASN A 506 16.74 -12.32 -6.17
CA ASN A 506 15.37 -12.82 -5.97
C ASN A 506 14.42 -11.66 -5.60
N PRO A 507 13.49 -11.24 -6.47
CA PRO A 507 12.60 -10.12 -6.18
C PRO A 507 11.71 -10.36 -4.94
N LEU A 508 11.33 -11.62 -4.65
CA LEU A 508 10.52 -11.94 -3.45
C LEU A 508 11.30 -11.71 -2.16
N ALA A 509 12.63 -11.87 -2.19
CA ALA A 509 13.48 -11.69 -1.01
C ALA A 509 13.40 -10.26 -0.47
N TRP A 510 13.22 -9.25 -1.33
CA TRP A 510 13.14 -7.84 -0.91
C TRP A 510 11.89 -7.52 -0.10
N TYR A 511 10.84 -8.36 -0.17
CA TYR A 511 9.63 -8.24 0.63
C TYR A 511 9.62 -9.22 1.79
N GLU A 512 9.88 -10.50 1.53
CA GLU A 512 9.63 -11.57 2.50
C GLU A 512 10.56 -11.51 3.71
N VAL A 513 11.81 -11.06 3.54
CA VAL A 513 12.74 -10.91 4.67
C VAL A 513 12.21 -9.94 5.74
N ILE A 514 11.36 -8.98 5.36
CA ILE A 514 10.71 -8.01 6.26
C ILE A 514 9.75 -8.71 7.25
N TYR A 515 9.24 -9.88 6.86
CA TYR A 515 8.23 -10.62 7.61
C TYR A 515 8.74 -11.94 8.19
N THR A 516 10.03 -12.26 8.05
CA THR A 516 10.64 -13.43 8.71
C THR A 516 10.71 -13.22 10.24
N GLY A 517 10.42 -14.27 11.02
CA GLY A 517 10.45 -14.21 12.49
C GLY A 517 9.38 -13.30 13.11
N THR A 518 9.75 -12.46 14.07
CA THR A 518 8.89 -11.42 14.70
C THR A 518 8.91 -10.11 13.91
N GLY A 519 9.00 -10.19 12.58
CA GLY A 519 9.10 -9.01 11.70
C GLY A 519 7.85 -8.13 11.72
N LEU A 520 7.60 -7.39 10.65
CA LEU A 520 6.50 -6.41 10.60
C LEU A 520 5.09 -6.99 10.79
N ALA A 521 4.91 -8.31 10.71
CA ALA A 521 3.62 -8.94 11.00
C ALA A 521 3.22 -8.83 12.49
N ASN A 522 4.20 -8.80 13.40
CA ASN A 522 3.96 -8.66 14.85
C ASN A 522 5.20 -8.01 15.50
N PRO A 523 5.40 -6.70 15.27
CA PRO A 523 6.59 -6.02 15.75
C PRO A 523 6.58 -5.93 17.28
N THR A 524 7.73 -6.12 17.91
CA THR A 524 7.88 -6.07 19.37
C THR A 524 7.89 -4.65 19.92
N ASN A 525 8.24 -3.66 19.09
CA ASN A 525 8.30 -2.25 19.42
C ASN A 525 7.60 -1.41 18.34
N GLY A 526 7.23 -0.17 18.66
CA GLY A 526 6.62 0.73 17.69
C GLY A 526 5.16 0.41 17.38
N TYR A 527 4.66 0.91 16.25
CA TYR A 527 3.24 0.78 15.90
C TYR A 527 2.91 -0.66 15.43
N PRO A 528 1.88 -1.33 16.00
CA PRO A 528 1.67 -2.77 15.79
C PRO A 528 1.22 -3.17 14.39
N ILE A 529 0.55 -2.28 13.66
CA ILE A 529 0.04 -2.55 12.32
C ILE A 529 0.89 -1.75 11.34
N THR A 530 2.09 -2.27 11.05
CA THR A 530 3.07 -1.64 10.17
C THR A 530 3.45 -2.60 9.05
N GLY A 531 3.64 -2.08 7.84
CA GLY A 531 4.13 -2.84 6.69
C GLY A 531 5.05 -1.98 5.83
N SER A 532 5.16 -2.32 4.55
CA SER A 532 5.94 -1.52 3.61
C SER A 532 5.27 -1.46 2.24
N THR A 533 5.36 -0.29 1.59
CA THR A 533 4.94 -0.13 0.19
C THR A 533 6.13 -0.43 -0.71
N GLN A 534 5.95 -1.38 -1.62
CA GLN A 534 6.95 -1.79 -2.60
C GLN A 534 6.87 -0.90 -3.84
N TYR A 535 8.03 -0.43 -4.29
CA TYR A 535 8.20 0.02 -5.67
C TYR A 535 8.31 -1.20 -6.58
N LEU A 536 7.62 -1.15 -7.72
CA LEU A 536 7.67 -2.15 -8.78
C LEU A 536 8.05 -1.45 -10.07
N GLY A 537 9.10 -1.93 -10.74
CA GLY A 537 9.59 -1.35 -11.97
C GLY A 537 10.39 -2.34 -12.79
N TYR A 538 11.26 -1.79 -13.64
CA TYR A 538 11.96 -2.49 -14.70
C TYR A 538 13.45 -2.17 -14.65
N THR A 539 14.33 -3.07 -15.10
CA THR A 539 15.77 -2.74 -15.22
C THR A 539 16.09 -1.94 -16.47
N CYS A 540 15.24 -2.00 -17.50
CA CYS A 540 15.46 -1.33 -18.78
C CYS A 540 14.32 -0.37 -19.10
N TYR A 541 14.67 0.90 -19.31
CA TYR A 541 13.75 1.93 -19.82
C TYR A 541 14.23 2.47 -21.16
N ALA A 542 13.30 2.99 -21.96
CA ALA A 542 13.67 3.61 -23.22
C ALA A 542 14.42 4.93 -22.98
N ALA A 543 15.43 5.18 -23.82
CA ALA A 543 15.97 6.50 -24.06
C ALA A 543 15.55 6.96 -25.46
N ASP A 544 15.24 8.23 -25.61
CA ASP A 544 14.96 8.84 -26.91
C ASP A 544 15.82 10.10 -27.11
N GLY A 545 15.65 10.77 -28.26
CA GLY A 545 16.41 11.98 -28.60
C GLY A 545 16.19 13.16 -27.66
N THR A 546 15.31 13.02 -26.68
CA THR A 546 14.86 14.08 -25.77
C THR A 546 15.13 13.81 -24.29
N GLY A 547 15.41 12.56 -23.90
CA GLY A 547 15.81 12.24 -22.53
C GLY A 547 15.86 10.76 -22.20
N SER A 548 16.11 10.46 -20.93
CA SER A 548 16.19 9.09 -20.39
C SER A 548 15.13 8.90 -19.30
N ASN A 549 14.17 8.00 -19.56
CA ASN A 549 13.22 7.56 -18.54
C ASN A 549 13.93 6.85 -17.38
N ALA A 550 15.03 6.13 -17.66
CA ALA A 550 15.84 5.52 -16.64
C ALA A 550 16.46 6.58 -15.70
N ALA A 551 16.92 7.71 -16.23
CA ALA A 551 17.44 8.83 -15.43
C ALA A 551 16.33 9.48 -14.58
N ALA A 552 15.13 9.67 -15.15
CA ALA A 552 13.99 10.20 -14.40
C ALA A 552 13.61 9.27 -13.23
N ILE A 553 13.50 7.96 -13.48
CA ILE A 553 13.22 6.94 -12.46
C ILE A 553 14.33 6.91 -11.40
N ARG A 554 15.61 6.85 -11.81
CA ARG A 554 16.74 6.86 -10.86
C ARG A 554 16.75 8.10 -9.99
N ASN A 555 16.54 9.29 -10.56
CA ASN A 555 16.52 10.54 -9.79
C ASN A 555 15.36 10.57 -8.80
N PHE A 556 14.14 10.27 -9.27
CA PHE A 556 12.95 10.16 -8.42
C PHE A 556 13.15 9.21 -7.23
N LEU A 557 13.75 8.04 -7.47
CA LEU A 557 14.01 7.07 -6.42
C LEU A 557 15.18 7.47 -5.51
N ASN A 558 16.26 8.05 -6.06
CA ASN A 558 17.45 8.45 -5.30
C ASN A 558 17.15 9.54 -4.26
N PHE A 559 16.18 10.43 -4.49
CA PHE A 559 15.80 11.45 -3.50
C PHE A 559 15.27 10.88 -2.18
N ASN A 560 14.90 9.61 -2.14
CA ASN A 560 14.48 8.89 -0.94
C ASN A 560 15.60 8.04 -0.29
N THR A 561 16.83 8.12 -0.82
CA THR A 561 17.96 7.31 -0.30
C THR A 561 18.95 8.09 0.54
N ASP A 562 18.91 9.44 0.52
CA ASP A 562 19.82 10.37 1.22
C ASP A 562 21.34 10.14 1.08
N TYR A 563 21.73 9.13 0.30
CA TYR A 563 23.10 8.66 0.18
C TYR A 563 23.94 9.53 -0.77
N VAL A 564 23.27 10.30 -1.62
CA VAL A 564 23.90 11.29 -2.49
C VAL A 564 23.42 12.66 -2.03
N THR A 565 24.33 13.64 -2.10
CA THR A 565 23.96 15.04 -1.95
C THR A 565 22.86 15.37 -2.95
N THR A 566 21.64 15.54 -2.47
CA THR A 566 20.54 15.96 -3.33
C THR A 566 20.74 17.44 -3.57
N LEU A 567 20.99 17.83 -4.81
CA LEU A 567 21.11 19.23 -5.21
C LEU A 567 19.81 19.65 -5.89
N ASP A 568 19.29 20.83 -5.53
CA ASP A 568 18.21 21.43 -6.31
C ASP A 568 18.72 22.06 -7.62
N ALA A 569 17.81 22.60 -8.42
CA ALA A 569 18.15 23.27 -9.67
C ALA A 569 19.14 24.44 -9.52
N ALA A 570 19.25 25.02 -8.32
CA ALA A 570 20.18 26.09 -7.99
C ALA A 570 21.51 25.58 -7.40
N GLY A 571 21.70 24.26 -7.32
CA GLY A 571 22.89 23.62 -6.75
C GLY A 571 22.94 23.63 -5.22
N ALA A 572 21.83 23.93 -4.53
CA ALA A 572 21.76 23.94 -3.08
C ALA A 572 21.51 22.53 -2.53
N ASN A 573 22.12 22.22 -1.37
CA ASN A 573 22.00 20.91 -0.74
C ASN A 573 20.65 20.72 -0.05
N ARG A 574 19.84 19.82 -0.62
CA ARG A 574 18.52 19.39 -0.16
C ARG A 574 18.50 17.94 0.35
N THR A 575 19.64 17.32 0.68
CA THR A 575 19.65 15.96 1.25
C THR A 575 18.72 15.86 2.44
N GLY A 576 17.93 14.80 2.52
CA GLY A 576 17.00 14.53 3.61
C GLY A 576 15.70 15.31 3.56
N LEU A 577 15.41 15.99 2.44
CA LEU A 577 14.14 16.70 2.24
C LEU A 577 12.91 15.80 2.49
N PHE A 578 12.97 14.54 2.04
CA PHE A 578 11.88 13.59 2.20
C PHE A 578 11.99 12.76 3.49
N THR A 579 13.20 12.33 3.83
CA THR A 579 13.48 11.23 4.77
C THR A 579 14.01 11.66 6.13
N ARG A 580 14.32 12.94 6.37
CA ARG A 580 14.86 13.40 7.67
C ARG A 580 13.89 13.18 8.84
N VAL A 581 14.39 12.44 9.83
CA VAL A 581 13.74 12.18 11.13
C VAL A 581 14.61 12.63 12.34
N ALA A 582 15.63 13.47 12.13
CA ALA A 582 16.53 13.87 13.21
C ALA A 582 15.87 14.87 14.19
N ALA A 583 16.13 14.68 15.50
CA ALA A 583 15.62 15.52 16.58
C ALA A 583 15.96 17.03 16.41
N THR A 584 17.14 17.34 15.86
CA THR A 584 17.58 18.71 15.53
C THR A 584 16.65 19.42 14.53
N TYR A 585 15.92 18.66 13.71
CA TYR A 585 14.99 19.17 12.70
C TYR A 585 13.54 18.77 12.98
N ASN A 586 13.25 18.27 14.19
CA ASN A 586 11.91 17.98 14.67
C ASN A 586 11.03 17.13 13.73
N ASN A 587 11.58 16.06 13.12
CA ASN A 587 10.84 15.16 12.21
C ASN A 587 10.14 15.89 11.05
N SER A 588 10.85 16.78 10.38
CA SER A 588 10.27 17.72 9.40
C SER A 588 10.34 17.27 7.93
N GLY A 589 10.97 16.13 7.63
CA GLY A 589 10.96 15.57 6.27
C GLY A 589 9.54 15.26 5.79
N LEU A 590 9.31 15.33 4.47
CA LEU A 590 7.98 15.12 3.88
C LEU A 590 7.30 13.81 4.32
N LEU A 591 8.06 12.71 4.38
CA LEU A 591 7.54 11.41 4.80
C LEU A 591 7.07 11.45 6.25
N ALA A 592 7.92 11.97 7.14
CA ALA A 592 7.58 12.09 8.55
C ALA A 592 6.30 12.91 8.72
N ARG A 593 6.22 14.07 8.07
CA ARG A 593 5.04 14.96 8.06
C ARG A 593 3.77 14.27 7.59
N SER A 594 3.90 13.32 6.68
CA SER A 594 2.77 12.55 6.13
C SER A 594 2.48 11.27 6.90
N ASN A 595 3.07 11.09 8.09
CA ASN A 595 2.97 9.89 8.92
C ASN A 595 3.54 8.62 8.28
N ILE A 596 4.38 8.76 7.25
CA ILE A 596 5.02 7.66 6.53
C ILE A 596 6.48 7.53 6.99
N GLY A 597 6.91 6.31 7.30
CA GLY A 597 8.29 6.05 7.70
C GLY A 597 9.21 5.97 6.48
N ALA A 598 10.40 6.55 6.61
CA ALA A 598 11.50 6.29 5.69
C ALA A 598 12.06 4.87 5.94
N LEU A 599 12.66 4.28 4.90
CA LEU A 599 13.46 3.06 5.07
C LEU A 599 14.64 3.31 6.01
N PRO A 600 15.09 2.30 6.77
CA PRO A 600 16.37 2.39 7.48
C PRO A 600 17.53 2.65 6.51
N ALA A 601 18.61 3.29 7.00
CA ALA A 601 19.77 3.63 6.19
C ALA A 601 20.40 2.42 5.48
N SER A 602 20.40 1.23 6.13
CA SER A 602 20.87 -0.01 5.51
C SER A 602 20.04 -0.42 4.29
N TRP A 603 18.73 -0.23 4.34
CA TRP A 603 17.85 -0.46 3.18
C TRP A 603 18.04 0.58 2.10
N GLN A 604 18.16 1.85 2.46
CA GLN A 604 18.45 2.92 1.49
C GLN A 604 19.75 2.64 0.73
N HIS A 605 20.81 2.23 1.43
CA HIS A 605 22.09 1.83 0.85
C HIS A 605 21.92 0.62 -0.06
N ALA A 606 21.34 -0.48 0.42
CA ALA A 606 21.20 -1.71 -0.34
C ALA A 606 20.35 -1.52 -1.61
N VAL A 607 19.24 -0.77 -1.53
CA VAL A 607 18.39 -0.43 -2.67
C VAL A 607 19.18 0.36 -3.71
N ARG A 608 19.90 1.40 -3.27
CA ARG A 608 20.70 2.23 -4.18
C ARG A 608 21.73 1.39 -4.92
N GLN A 609 22.51 0.61 -4.18
CA GLN A 609 23.63 -0.17 -4.73
C GLN A 609 23.17 -1.31 -5.63
N THR A 610 21.98 -1.86 -5.38
CA THR A 610 21.44 -2.97 -6.20
C THR A 610 20.72 -2.46 -7.45
N PHE A 611 19.89 -1.42 -7.30
CA PHE A 611 18.92 -1.04 -8.33
C PHE A 611 19.18 0.32 -8.97
N LEU A 612 19.89 1.25 -8.32
CA LEU A 612 19.98 2.64 -8.79
C LEU A 612 21.36 3.01 -9.35
N VAL A 613 22.39 2.22 -9.08
CA VAL A 613 23.74 2.44 -9.61
C VAL A 613 24.38 1.15 -10.09
N ASN A 614 25.31 1.26 -11.04
CA ASN A 614 26.22 0.17 -11.37
C ASN A 614 27.27 0.05 -10.25
N SER A 615 26.97 -0.74 -9.22
CA SER A 615 27.74 -0.78 -7.99
C SER A 615 29.08 -1.52 -8.14
N ALA A 616 30.11 -0.95 -7.52
CA ALA A 616 31.44 -1.54 -7.39
C ALA A 616 31.61 -2.36 -6.09
N GLU A 617 30.55 -2.55 -5.31
CA GLU A 617 30.61 -3.44 -4.13
C GLU A 617 31.04 -4.85 -4.54
N VAL A 618 31.92 -5.45 -3.75
CA VAL A 618 32.49 -6.76 -4.07
C VAL A 618 31.44 -7.84 -3.91
N SER A 619 31.28 -8.66 -4.95
CA SER A 619 30.45 -9.87 -4.91
C SER A 619 31.35 -11.10 -5.05
N SER A 620 31.16 -12.09 -4.19
CA SER A 620 31.81 -13.39 -4.31
C SER A 620 31.31 -14.23 -5.49
N VAL A 621 30.16 -13.87 -6.08
CA VAL A 621 29.53 -14.58 -7.20
C VAL A 621 29.86 -13.93 -8.55
N ASN A 622 29.75 -12.60 -8.65
CA ASN A 622 29.86 -11.87 -9.93
C ASN A 622 31.05 -10.88 -9.99
N GLY A 623 31.95 -10.91 -9.01
CA GLY A 623 33.06 -9.96 -8.87
C GLY A 623 32.61 -8.62 -8.30
N THR A 624 31.57 -8.01 -8.88
CA THR A 624 30.89 -6.82 -8.35
C THR A 624 29.38 -7.01 -8.30
N LEU A 625 28.70 -6.25 -7.43
CA LEU A 625 27.24 -6.19 -7.36
C LEU A 625 26.63 -5.70 -8.69
N GLY A 626 27.27 -4.76 -9.37
CA GLY A 626 26.88 -4.32 -10.71
C GLY A 626 26.85 -5.47 -11.74
N GLY A 627 27.66 -6.51 -11.55
CA GLY A 627 27.68 -7.71 -12.39
C GLY A 627 26.37 -8.51 -12.39
N TYR A 628 25.52 -8.35 -11.37
CA TYR A 628 24.17 -8.94 -11.37
C TYR A 628 23.21 -8.27 -12.37
N ASN A 629 23.56 -7.10 -12.93
CA ASN A 629 22.76 -6.37 -13.92
C ASN A 629 21.33 -6.02 -13.46
N LEU A 630 21.13 -5.81 -12.15
CA LEU A 630 19.84 -5.49 -11.54
C LEU A 630 19.52 -3.98 -11.51
N TYR A 631 20.46 -3.14 -11.94
CA TYR A 631 20.31 -1.69 -11.88
C TYR A 631 19.51 -1.14 -13.07
N VAL A 632 18.74 -0.10 -12.79
CA VAL A 632 17.95 0.66 -13.76
C VAL A 632 18.86 1.36 -14.76
N SER A 633 18.73 1.00 -16.03
CA SER A 633 19.54 1.52 -17.13
C SER A 633 18.68 1.83 -18.36
N ASP A 634 19.27 2.58 -19.28
CA ASP A 634 18.70 2.80 -20.61
C ASP A 634 18.97 1.60 -21.51
N SER A 635 18.10 1.37 -22.49
CA SER A 635 18.26 0.28 -23.48
C SER A 635 19.55 0.33 -24.31
N SER A 636 20.29 1.44 -24.29
CA SER A 636 21.58 1.62 -24.97
C SER A 636 22.82 1.46 -24.06
N GLY A 637 22.65 1.07 -22.79
CA GLY A 637 23.69 1.08 -21.76
C GLY A 637 24.48 -0.23 -21.54
N SER A 638 25.39 -0.21 -20.56
CA SER A 638 26.26 -1.34 -20.16
C SER A 638 25.53 -2.52 -19.48
N ASN A 639 24.22 -2.41 -19.25
CA ASN A 639 23.42 -3.49 -18.67
C ASN A 639 23.10 -4.52 -19.76
N SER A 640 23.73 -5.70 -19.67
CA SER A 640 23.59 -6.76 -20.69
C SER A 640 22.16 -7.29 -20.86
N THR A 641 21.27 -7.06 -19.89
CA THR A 641 19.84 -7.42 -19.98
C THR A 641 19.04 -6.51 -20.92
N CYS A 642 19.61 -5.37 -21.31
CA CYS A 642 18.93 -4.35 -22.12
C CYS A 642 19.26 -4.39 -23.62
N THR A 643 19.95 -5.44 -24.09
CA THR A 643 20.71 -5.52 -25.36
C THR A 643 19.94 -5.56 -26.70
N SER A 644 18.66 -5.20 -26.76
CA SER A 644 17.86 -5.06 -28.02
C SER A 644 16.38 -4.74 -27.77
N ARG A 645 16.00 -4.48 -26.52
CA ARG A 645 14.60 -4.44 -26.07
C ARG A 645 14.13 -2.98 -26.16
N ALA A 646 12.93 -2.76 -26.69
CA ALA A 646 12.40 -1.44 -27.02
C ALA A 646 12.28 -0.45 -25.84
N GLY A 647 12.63 -0.87 -24.61
CA GLY A 647 12.50 -0.09 -23.39
C GLY A 647 11.04 0.18 -23.04
N ILE A 648 10.76 0.43 -21.76
CA ILE A 648 9.46 0.92 -21.29
C ILE A 648 9.42 2.45 -21.25
#